data_AF-A0A4Y9J1F8-F1
#
_entry.id   AF-A0A4Y9J1F8-F1
#
_cell.length_a   1.000
_cell.length_b   1.000
_cell.length_c   1.000
_cell.angle_alpha   90.00
_cell.angle_beta   90.00
_cell.angle_gamma   90.00
#
_symmetry.space_group_name_H-M   'P 1'
#
loop_
_entity.id
_entity.type
_entity.pdbx_description
1 polymer ?
#
loop_
_entity_poly.entity_id
_entity_poly.type
_entity_poly.pdbx_seq_one_letter_code
_entity_poly.pdbx_strand_id
1 'polypeptide(L)'
;MSNSALQEKVYKVMNALTRTGEFRDIIEIVKELLCLIYISSRSNLNLEKYHDDIYTLRNEIPGSKVDPFTKNIFYEDVLMLSGAAMLHLIEALRSFDISDEVKRSELADSIISFAIEHTGKSSGQFLINNNLARLIAFLAWERGMDDVVDPFAGIVSYAVTPEFSGIKFRGREYSLDATVISNLLLAIHGREQSVEEMSMADKWEYPENAENLITVPPFNFPTKELYSDISCRSKYAHELIVEYFIENPSSKKAIILLPSSFAYSQNSEWLRKELLNRNYIDKVISLPSGVLNGTQITSLIIVLDKTRADWDEEDITFISLVNCARNMSRGRSELNLEYAKNLILSRSGKYAKDVTIDEILNSISTDINPGKYIVGNLLPEISADAHIAPLSTFLQPIELQSQRVKSGETKDIVGLKDLSDIYDFVVIGKPSSKTTSRYVELSEDAIILTISSGKFHVGRFKYKGTPIGLSINLAAFATECIGDMDYILLELSKPYISKQLELLGVANQPVSDYVLHNLRIVCENLPRQKEIVLEAQKQIVSELHIGLSDAHTDYRKDVHIKKHAIGQTVGSIGNWWTLLEEARDKGNLINESMIIGDSEISLGAVLDNLRNCFGRLSVQIDRFDRGYNATSVIINLDEFINEYIGTHSSPIFKYEIVDDENSKPEGETESKKLRTIFFPKDVLAMIMNNVISNACAHGFDNTMSSSNLVRIAVEVSGGVIILSISNNGKPAPSDMSAEKIMTYGESSDLRSHCGIGGYETRQLMNDFGGEVDIILDKDAEFPVKYQLTFKSVDNE
;
A
#
# COMPACT_ATOMS: atom_id res chain seq x y z
N MET A 1 25.06 -8.31 -7.40
CA MET A 1 23.76 -8.73 -7.95
C MET A 1 23.67 -10.22 -7.69
N SER A 2 22.91 -10.67 -6.69
CA SER A 2 22.74 -12.09 -6.43
C SER A 2 21.95 -12.75 -7.57
N ASN A 3 22.25 -14.00 -7.83
CA ASN A 3 21.61 -14.81 -8.84
C ASN A 3 20.11 -14.94 -8.49
N SER A 4 19.22 -14.23 -9.18
CA SER A 4 17.79 -14.11 -8.79
C SER A 4 17.10 -15.47 -8.66
N ALA A 5 17.55 -16.46 -9.42
CA ALA A 5 17.09 -17.84 -9.35
C ALA A 5 17.44 -18.54 -8.03
N LEU A 6 18.65 -18.31 -7.48
CA LEU A 6 19.04 -18.85 -6.18
C LEU A 6 18.18 -18.24 -5.08
N GLN A 7 18.00 -16.92 -5.09
CA GLN A 7 17.18 -16.20 -4.11
C GLN A 7 15.74 -16.72 -4.12
N GLU A 8 15.11 -16.87 -5.29
CA GLU A 8 13.74 -17.39 -5.40
C GLU A 8 13.63 -18.82 -4.85
N LYS A 9 14.66 -19.64 -5.09
CA LYS A 9 14.70 -21.01 -4.58
C LYS A 9 14.86 -21.06 -3.06
N VAL A 10 15.76 -20.26 -2.49
CA VAL A 10 15.90 -20.12 -1.03
C VAL A 10 14.58 -19.69 -0.40
N TYR A 11 13.88 -18.73 -1.00
CA TYR A 11 12.55 -18.32 -0.56
C TYR A 11 11.53 -19.46 -0.53
N LYS A 12 11.46 -20.26 -1.58
CA LYS A 12 10.55 -21.41 -1.65
C LYS A 12 10.87 -22.44 -0.56
N VAL A 13 12.15 -22.77 -0.39
CA VAL A 13 12.61 -23.76 0.58
C VAL A 13 12.42 -23.28 2.02
N MET A 14 12.83 -22.06 2.35
CA MET A 14 12.68 -21.50 3.69
C MET A 14 11.21 -21.37 4.10
N ASN A 15 10.33 -20.98 3.17
CA ASN A 15 8.89 -20.96 3.44
C ASN A 15 8.32 -22.36 3.66
N ALA A 16 8.82 -23.38 2.95
CA ALA A 16 8.41 -24.76 3.17
C ALA A 16 8.83 -25.24 4.57
N LEU A 17 10.09 -24.99 4.96
CA LEU A 17 10.61 -25.30 6.30
C LEU A 17 9.83 -24.60 7.41
N THR A 18 9.47 -23.32 7.22
CA THR A 18 8.68 -22.57 8.20
C THR A 18 7.27 -23.15 8.38
N ARG A 19 6.71 -23.79 7.35
CA ARG A 19 5.36 -24.38 7.37
C ARG A 19 5.30 -25.79 7.98
N THR A 20 6.44 -26.46 8.19
CA THR A 20 6.45 -27.80 8.80
C THR A 20 5.99 -27.75 10.27
N GLY A 21 6.21 -26.63 10.95
CA GLY A 21 5.96 -26.50 12.39
C GLY A 21 6.97 -27.23 13.27
N GLU A 22 8.02 -27.78 12.68
CA GLU A 22 9.08 -28.55 13.37
C GLU A 22 10.16 -27.64 13.99
N PHE A 23 10.15 -26.35 13.66
CA PHE A 23 11.12 -25.36 14.13
C PHE A 23 10.42 -24.29 14.97
N ARG A 24 11.08 -23.83 16.02
CA ARG A 24 10.63 -22.78 16.94
C ARG A 24 10.43 -21.46 16.22
N ASP A 25 11.40 -21.08 15.39
CA ASP A 25 11.40 -19.81 14.65
C ASP A 25 12.35 -19.87 13.43
N ILE A 26 12.38 -18.79 12.65
CA ILE A 26 13.24 -18.67 11.46
C ILE A 26 14.73 -18.64 11.84
N ILE A 27 15.09 -18.12 13.02
CA ILE A 27 16.49 -18.03 13.45
C ILE A 27 17.06 -19.44 13.70
N GLU A 28 16.25 -20.33 14.29
CA GLU A 28 16.61 -21.74 14.43
C GLU A 28 16.88 -22.38 13.05
N ILE A 29 15.97 -22.23 12.08
CA ILE A 29 16.17 -22.75 10.71
C ILE A 29 17.48 -22.23 10.11
N VAL A 30 17.76 -20.94 10.27
CA VAL A 30 18.98 -20.30 9.74
C VAL A 30 20.23 -20.90 10.37
N LYS A 31 20.30 -20.98 11.70
CA LYS A 31 21.44 -21.58 12.43
C LYS A 31 21.72 -22.99 11.94
N GLU A 32 20.68 -23.79 11.83
CA GLU A 32 20.78 -25.20 11.48
C GLU A 32 21.22 -25.40 10.02
N LEU A 33 20.66 -24.65 9.07
CA LEU A 33 21.08 -24.70 7.68
C LEU A 33 22.53 -24.23 7.49
N LEU A 34 22.92 -23.12 8.13
CA LEU A 34 24.31 -22.63 8.05
C LEU A 34 25.29 -23.65 8.64
N CYS A 35 24.91 -24.31 9.73
CA CYS A 35 25.70 -25.38 10.32
C CYS A 35 25.90 -26.55 9.34
N LEU A 36 24.83 -27.01 8.69
CA LEU A 36 24.91 -28.08 7.69
C LEU A 36 25.73 -27.68 6.45
N ILE A 37 25.61 -26.43 5.99
CA ILE A 37 26.43 -25.89 4.91
C ILE A 37 27.91 -25.92 5.32
N TYR A 38 28.24 -25.47 6.54
CA TYR A 38 29.60 -25.50 7.04
C TYR A 38 30.15 -26.93 7.14
N ILE A 39 29.40 -27.88 7.72
CA ILE A 39 29.80 -29.30 7.83
C ILE A 39 30.10 -29.88 6.45
N SER A 40 29.23 -29.61 5.47
CA SER A 40 29.39 -30.10 4.09
C SER A 40 30.71 -29.63 3.45
N SER A 41 31.26 -28.51 3.91
CA SER A 41 32.53 -27.96 3.42
C SER A 41 33.76 -28.61 4.05
N ARG A 42 33.65 -29.13 5.28
CA ARG A 42 34.78 -29.59 6.10
C ARG A 42 35.02 -31.10 6.04
N SER A 43 34.09 -31.87 5.50
CA SER A 43 34.08 -33.31 5.70
C SER A 43 33.79 -34.12 4.43
N ASN A 44 34.40 -35.31 4.36
CA ASN A 44 33.94 -36.42 3.52
C ASN A 44 32.59 -37.01 4.03
N LEU A 45 31.83 -36.28 4.88
CA LEU A 45 30.54 -36.77 5.36
C LEU A 45 29.58 -36.78 4.17
N ASN A 46 29.29 -37.99 3.69
CA ASN A 46 28.18 -38.19 2.78
C ASN A 46 26.88 -37.99 3.56
N LEU A 47 26.21 -36.85 3.39
CA LEU A 47 24.90 -36.55 3.98
C LEU A 47 23.85 -37.64 3.70
N GLU A 48 24.04 -38.48 2.68
CA GLU A 48 23.20 -39.66 2.41
C GLU A 48 23.29 -40.75 3.50
N LYS A 49 24.40 -40.86 4.24
CA LYS A 49 24.57 -41.86 5.30
C LYS A 49 23.86 -41.51 6.60
N TYR A 50 23.49 -40.24 6.79
CA TYR A 50 22.94 -39.72 8.04
C TYR A 50 21.43 -39.45 7.92
N HIS A 51 20.77 -40.12 6.98
CA HIS A 51 19.35 -39.97 6.69
C HIS A 51 18.46 -40.24 7.93
N ASP A 52 18.90 -41.11 8.85
CA ASP A 52 18.10 -41.56 10.00
C ASP A 52 18.81 -41.45 11.36
N ASP A 53 20.05 -40.95 11.43
CA ASP A 53 20.86 -40.99 12.66
C ASP A 53 21.59 -39.67 12.99
N ILE A 54 20.84 -38.77 13.64
CA ILE A 54 21.31 -37.50 14.20
C ILE A 54 22.44 -37.73 15.22
N TYR A 55 22.39 -38.82 15.98
CA TYR A 55 23.38 -39.11 17.02
C TYR A 55 24.73 -39.51 16.43
N THR A 56 24.73 -40.22 15.30
CA THR A 56 25.97 -40.56 14.60
C THR A 56 26.61 -39.32 13.96
N LEU A 57 25.83 -38.44 13.33
CA LEU A 57 26.35 -37.14 12.84
C LEU A 57 26.99 -36.34 14.00
N ARG A 58 26.27 -36.25 15.13
CA ARG A 58 26.72 -35.57 16.36
C ARG A 58 27.97 -36.18 16.98
N ASN A 59 28.19 -37.48 16.89
CA ASN A 59 29.34 -38.16 17.49
C ASN A 59 30.58 -38.18 16.56
N GLU A 60 30.37 -38.17 15.24
CA GLU A 60 31.45 -38.14 14.26
C GLU A 60 32.03 -36.73 14.05
N ILE A 61 31.22 -35.69 14.23
CA ILE A 61 31.66 -34.30 14.14
C ILE A 61 32.78 -33.98 15.16
N PRO A 62 32.66 -34.25 16.48
CA PRO A 62 33.72 -34.05 17.47
C PRO A 62 34.92 -34.99 17.31
N GLY A 63 34.72 -36.15 16.66
CA GLY A 63 35.76 -37.17 16.43
C GLY A 63 36.64 -36.89 15.20
N SER A 64 36.17 -36.05 14.28
CA SER A 64 37.02 -35.48 13.24
C SER A 64 37.96 -34.44 13.88
N LYS A 65 39.17 -34.24 13.33
CA LYS A 65 40.15 -33.28 13.85
C LYS A 65 39.68 -31.83 13.62
N VAL A 66 38.51 -31.46 14.11
CA VAL A 66 37.97 -30.12 13.94
C VAL A 66 38.54 -29.22 15.01
N ASP A 67 38.86 -28.02 14.57
CA ASP A 67 39.53 -27.02 15.36
C ASP A 67 38.65 -26.56 16.55
N PRO A 68 39.25 -26.00 17.62
CA PRO A 68 38.54 -25.64 18.86
C PRO A 68 37.29 -24.78 18.66
N PHE A 69 37.30 -23.91 17.64
CA PHE A 69 36.17 -23.08 17.22
C PHE A 69 34.94 -23.92 16.85
N THR A 70 35.15 -24.95 16.03
CA THR A 70 34.09 -25.84 15.60
C THR A 70 33.52 -26.63 16.78
N LYS A 71 34.36 -27.01 17.75
CA LYS A 71 33.91 -27.67 18.97
C LYS A 71 33.02 -26.79 19.85
N ASN A 72 33.18 -25.47 19.86
CA ASN A 72 32.32 -24.59 20.66
C ASN A 72 30.90 -24.49 20.07
N ILE A 73 30.80 -24.29 18.75
CA ILE A 73 29.52 -24.15 18.02
C ILE A 73 28.62 -25.39 18.19
N PHE A 74 29.20 -26.59 18.25
CA PHE A 74 28.44 -27.85 18.30
C PHE A 74 27.83 -28.22 19.66
N TYR A 75 28.19 -27.51 20.74
CA TYR A 75 27.66 -27.80 22.08
C TYR A 75 26.63 -26.76 22.57
N GLU A 76 26.31 -25.75 21.76
CA GLU A 76 25.39 -24.63 22.08
C GLU A 76 23.97 -24.83 21.52
N ASP A 77 23.39 -26.02 21.67
CA ASP A 77 22.01 -26.38 21.22
C ASP A 77 21.76 -26.44 19.70
N VAL A 78 22.80 -26.39 18.86
CA VAL A 78 22.67 -26.57 17.40
C VAL A 78 22.58 -28.07 17.06
N LEU A 79 21.70 -28.42 16.11
CA LEU A 79 21.32 -29.77 15.68
C LEU A 79 20.60 -30.60 16.76
N MET A 80 19.97 -29.95 17.74
CA MET A 80 19.12 -30.59 18.77
C MET A 80 17.67 -30.81 18.29
N LEU A 81 17.52 -31.23 17.04
CA LEU A 81 16.26 -31.30 16.33
C LEU A 81 15.58 -32.69 16.41
N SER A 82 14.28 -32.73 16.13
CA SER A 82 13.57 -34.00 15.91
C SER A 82 14.12 -34.70 14.65
N GLY A 83 13.95 -36.02 14.55
CA GLY A 83 14.28 -36.77 13.33
C GLY A 83 13.61 -36.19 12.07
N ALA A 84 12.35 -35.77 12.20
CA ALA A 84 11.58 -35.16 11.12
C ALA A 84 12.11 -33.78 10.70
N ALA A 85 12.44 -32.93 11.67
CA ALA A 85 13.05 -31.62 11.42
C ALA A 85 14.37 -31.74 10.65
N MET A 86 15.24 -32.67 11.05
CA MET A 86 16.52 -32.93 10.39
C MET A 86 16.34 -33.40 8.94
N LEU A 87 15.38 -34.31 8.70
CA LEU A 87 15.05 -34.79 7.35
C LEU A 87 14.69 -33.63 6.41
N HIS A 88 13.81 -32.73 6.87
CA HIS A 88 13.44 -31.55 6.10
C HIS A 88 14.63 -30.64 5.77
N LEU A 89 15.58 -30.47 6.70
CA LEU A 89 16.79 -29.68 6.44
C LEU A 89 17.73 -30.34 5.43
N ILE A 90 17.92 -31.67 5.51
CA ILE A 90 18.77 -32.40 4.57
C ILE A 90 18.14 -32.36 3.16
N GLU A 91 16.83 -32.56 3.04
CA GLU A 91 16.11 -32.43 1.77
C GLU A 91 16.21 -31.02 1.19
N ALA A 92 16.07 -30.00 2.05
CA ALA A 92 16.27 -28.60 1.68
C ALA A 92 17.68 -28.37 1.13
N LEU A 93 18.72 -28.84 1.84
CA LEU A 93 20.11 -28.66 1.44
C LEU A 93 20.46 -29.40 0.14
N ARG A 94 19.92 -30.62 -0.07
CA ARG A 94 20.06 -31.39 -1.32
C ARG A 94 19.53 -30.65 -2.53
N SER A 95 18.58 -29.75 -2.33
CA SER A 95 18.06 -28.95 -3.43
C SER A 95 19.09 -27.93 -3.94
N PHE A 96 20.08 -27.52 -3.14
CA PHE A 96 21.05 -26.48 -3.52
C PHE A 96 22.36 -27.05 -4.03
N ASP A 97 23.02 -26.27 -4.89
CA ASP A 97 24.38 -26.56 -5.34
C ASP A 97 25.38 -25.94 -4.36
N ILE A 98 26.11 -26.80 -3.65
CA ILE A 98 27.08 -26.43 -2.58
C ILE A 98 28.49 -26.93 -2.90
N SER A 99 28.79 -27.15 -4.19
CA SER A 99 30.01 -27.83 -4.67
C SER A 99 31.32 -27.13 -4.27
N ASP A 100 31.29 -25.81 -4.13
CA ASP A 100 32.46 -24.99 -3.86
C ASP A 100 32.13 -23.87 -2.84
N GLU A 101 33.17 -23.20 -2.38
CA GLU A 101 33.08 -22.16 -1.35
C GLU A 101 32.22 -20.98 -1.78
N VAL A 102 32.38 -20.52 -3.03
CA VAL A 102 31.61 -19.38 -3.57
C VAL A 102 30.12 -19.68 -3.52
N LYS A 103 29.70 -20.86 -3.98
CA LYS A 103 28.28 -21.25 -3.94
C LYS A 103 27.74 -21.39 -2.53
N ARG A 104 28.54 -21.91 -1.59
CA ARG A 104 28.15 -22.01 -0.18
C ARG A 104 27.98 -20.63 0.47
N SER A 105 28.90 -19.72 0.19
CA SER A 105 28.81 -18.31 0.61
C SER A 105 27.58 -17.62 0.03
N GLU A 106 27.31 -17.77 -1.28
CA GLU A 106 26.13 -17.19 -1.92
C GLU A 106 24.82 -17.74 -1.33
N LEU A 107 24.78 -19.05 -1.02
CA LEU A 107 23.63 -19.68 -0.35
C LEU A 107 23.45 -19.14 1.07
N ALA A 108 24.52 -19.04 1.85
CA ALA A 108 24.48 -18.50 3.21
C ALA A 108 23.96 -17.05 3.22
N ASP A 109 24.48 -16.19 2.35
CA ASP A 109 24.04 -14.80 2.23
C ASP A 109 22.56 -14.70 1.81
N SER A 110 22.10 -15.61 0.95
CA SER A 110 20.71 -15.70 0.52
C SER A 110 19.77 -16.11 1.67
N ILE A 111 20.19 -17.07 2.52
CA ILE A 111 19.47 -17.50 3.73
C ILE A 111 19.38 -16.35 4.74
N ILE A 112 20.47 -15.64 4.99
CA ILE A 112 20.48 -14.45 5.86
C ILE A 112 19.55 -13.36 5.31
N SER A 113 19.58 -13.14 3.99
CA SER A 113 18.67 -12.21 3.34
C SER A 113 17.22 -12.59 3.60
N PHE A 114 16.84 -13.87 3.46
CA PHE A 114 15.50 -14.34 3.80
C PHE A 114 15.14 -14.05 5.26
N ALA A 115 16.06 -14.33 6.19
CA ALA A 115 15.85 -14.11 7.63
C ALA A 115 15.61 -12.63 7.95
N ILE A 116 16.40 -11.73 7.38
CA ILE A 116 16.23 -10.27 7.45
C ILE A 116 14.81 -9.85 7.03
N GLU A 117 14.26 -10.52 6.02
CA GLU A 117 12.96 -10.17 5.47
C GLU A 117 11.74 -10.70 6.22
N HIS A 118 11.92 -11.79 6.98
CA HIS A 118 10.81 -12.52 7.59
C HIS A 118 10.85 -12.56 9.12
N THR A 119 11.92 -12.07 9.74
CA THR A 119 12.02 -11.96 11.21
C THR A 119 11.38 -10.66 11.71
N GLY A 120 10.63 -10.75 12.81
CA GLY A 120 9.99 -9.60 13.47
C GLY A 120 10.95 -8.83 14.40
N LYS A 121 10.49 -7.70 14.93
CA LYS A 121 11.27 -6.78 15.80
C LYS A 121 11.92 -7.45 17.02
N SER A 122 11.29 -8.49 17.57
CA SER A 122 11.72 -9.15 18.80
C SER A 122 12.82 -10.19 18.58
N SER A 123 12.93 -10.76 17.38
CA SER A 123 13.75 -11.95 17.11
C SER A 123 14.91 -11.71 16.14
N GLY A 124 15.03 -10.50 15.55
CA GLY A 124 16.03 -10.19 14.52
C GLY A 124 16.81 -8.89 14.75
N GLN A 125 16.96 -8.43 16.00
CA GLN A 125 17.60 -7.13 16.31
C GLN A 125 19.07 -7.05 15.90
N PHE A 126 19.76 -8.19 15.87
CA PHE A 126 21.17 -8.31 15.44
C PHE A 126 21.33 -8.44 13.92
N LEU A 127 20.24 -8.56 13.16
CA LEU A 127 20.27 -8.71 11.71
C LEU A 127 20.34 -7.33 11.04
N ILE A 128 21.34 -7.12 10.20
CA ILE A 128 21.54 -5.87 9.45
C ILE A 128 21.35 -6.15 7.96
N ASN A 129 20.66 -5.25 7.25
CA ASN A 129 20.47 -5.34 5.80
C ASN A 129 21.83 -5.41 5.05
N ASN A 130 21.95 -6.30 4.07
CA ASN A 130 23.19 -6.52 3.31
C ASN A 130 23.77 -5.24 2.70
N ASN A 131 22.95 -4.36 2.12
CA ASN A 131 23.48 -3.14 1.52
C ASN A 131 23.96 -2.14 2.58
N LEU A 132 23.37 -2.14 3.77
CA LEU A 132 23.90 -1.37 4.91
C LEU A 132 25.21 -1.98 5.43
N ALA A 133 25.30 -3.31 5.55
CA ALA A 133 26.52 -4.00 5.95
C ALA A 133 27.68 -3.71 4.99
N ARG A 134 27.43 -3.77 3.68
CA ARG A 134 28.41 -3.41 2.64
C ARG A 134 28.79 -1.93 2.67
N LEU A 135 27.87 -1.04 3.02
CA LEU A 135 28.17 0.39 3.21
C LEU A 135 29.13 0.59 4.39
N ILE A 136 28.89 -0.07 5.52
CA ILE A 136 29.77 -0.01 6.70
C ILE A 136 31.16 -0.55 6.35
N ALA A 137 31.24 -1.69 5.66
CA ALA A 137 32.49 -2.23 5.18
C ALA A 137 33.23 -1.31 4.21
N PHE A 138 32.50 -0.66 3.29
CA PHE A 138 33.05 0.34 2.39
C PHE A 138 33.66 1.53 3.14
N LEU A 139 32.99 2.03 4.18
CA LEU A 139 33.53 3.11 5.01
C LEU A 139 34.82 2.70 5.72
N ALA A 140 34.91 1.45 6.20
CA ALA A 140 36.13 0.94 6.83
C ALA A 140 37.31 0.90 5.85
N TRP A 141 37.05 0.43 4.63
CA TRP A 141 38.02 0.44 3.54
C TRP A 141 38.44 1.86 3.14
N GLU A 142 37.47 2.77 2.98
CA GLU A 142 37.72 4.18 2.60
C GLU A 142 38.56 4.90 3.66
N ARG A 143 38.35 4.59 4.95
CA ARG A 143 39.16 5.11 6.05
C ARG A 143 40.50 4.40 6.25
N GLY A 144 40.82 3.40 5.44
CA GLY A 144 42.09 2.66 5.52
C GLY A 144 42.28 1.94 6.85
N MET A 145 41.22 1.32 7.38
CA MET A 145 41.27 0.52 8.60
C MET A 145 41.76 -0.89 8.26
N ASP A 146 42.71 -1.42 9.02
CA ASP A 146 43.41 -2.69 8.76
C ASP A 146 43.13 -3.77 9.82
N ASP A 147 42.91 -3.37 11.06
CA ASP A 147 42.32 -4.16 12.15
C ASP A 147 41.13 -3.40 12.72
N VAL A 148 40.06 -4.09 13.10
CA VAL A 148 38.85 -3.49 13.68
C VAL A 148 38.27 -4.36 14.77
N VAL A 149 37.74 -3.67 15.78
CA VAL A 149 37.05 -4.30 16.89
C VAL A 149 35.57 -3.92 16.86
N ASP A 150 34.68 -4.88 17.15
CA ASP A 150 33.25 -4.63 17.37
C ASP A 150 32.80 -5.20 18.74
N PRO A 151 32.46 -4.34 19.71
CA PRO A 151 31.95 -4.76 21.02
C PRO A 151 30.49 -5.26 21.00
N PHE A 152 29.78 -5.09 19.88
CA PHE A 152 28.40 -5.55 19.64
C PHE A 152 28.30 -6.12 18.22
N ALA A 153 29.03 -7.21 17.99
CA ALA A 153 29.31 -7.76 16.66
C ALA A 153 28.08 -8.24 15.87
N GLY A 154 26.98 -8.60 16.56
CA GLY A 154 25.81 -9.20 15.95
C GLY A 154 26.19 -10.41 15.11
N ILE A 155 25.72 -10.46 13.85
CA ILE A 155 26.05 -11.54 12.91
C ILE A 155 27.23 -11.21 11.97
N VAL A 156 27.96 -10.11 12.22
CA VAL A 156 29.14 -9.68 11.44
C VAL A 156 28.95 -9.65 9.93
N SER A 157 27.74 -9.33 9.46
CA SER A 157 27.40 -9.39 8.03
C SER A 157 28.26 -8.46 7.16
N TYR A 158 28.87 -7.42 7.74
CA TYR A 158 29.83 -6.55 7.04
C TYR A 158 31.20 -7.22 6.85
N ALA A 159 31.63 -8.10 7.76
CA ALA A 159 32.95 -8.72 7.76
C ALA A 159 33.13 -9.77 6.66
N VAL A 160 32.01 -10.34 6.18
CA VAL A 160 31.98 -11.32 5.08
C VAL A 160 31.81 -10.66 3.70
N THR A 161 31.70 -9.34 3.63
CA THR A 161 31.51 -8.63 2.36
C THR A 161 32.82 -8.48 1.57
N PRO A 162 32.75 -8.35 0.23
CA PRO A 162 33.92 -8.08 -0.60
C PRO A 162 34.65 -6.78 -0.21
N GLU A 163 33.92 -5.75 0.19
CA GLU A 163 34.48 -4.47 0.63
C GLU A 163 35.34 -4.58 1.90
N PHE A 164 35.15 -5.65 2.69
CA PHE A 164 35.91 -5.92 3.92
C PHE A 164 37.06 -6.92 3.70
N SER A 165 37.44 -7.18 2.44
CA SER A 165 38.54 -8.08 2.13
C SER A 165 39.87 -7.51 2.63
N GLY A 166 40.63 -8.29 3.40
CA GLY A 166 41.93 -7.91 3.94
C GLY A 166 41.92 -7.15 5.28
N ILE A 167 40.76 -6.82 5.82
CA ILE A 167 40.63 -6.19 7.14
C ILE A 167 40.53 -7.29 8.23
N LYS A 168 41.37 -7.19 9.28
CA LYS A 168 41.30 -8.07 10.46
C LYS A 168 40.17 -7.64 11.37
N PHE A 169 39.54 -8.61 12.02
CA PHE A 169 38.33 -8.39 12.81
C PHE A 169 38.40 -9.12 14.14
N ARG A 170 37.96 -8.44 15.20
CA ARG A 170 37.72 -9.01 16.54
C ARG A 170 36.35 -8.57 17.02
N GLY A 171 35.46 -9.50 17.30
CA GLY A 171 34.08 -9.19 17.71
C GLY A 171 33.73 -9.81 19.04
N ARG A 172 32.81 -9.16 19.77
CA ARG A 172 32.13 -9.74 20.92
C ARG A 172 30.62 -9.59 20.80
N GLU A 173 29.86 -10.57 21.30
CA GLU A 173 28.39 -10.56 21.22
C GLU A 173 27.74 -11.24 22.42
N TYR A 174 26.65 -10.66 22.93
CA TYR A 174 25.89 -11.16 24.08
C TYR A 174 24.83 -12.19 23.69
N SER A 175 24.34 -12.12 22.46
CA SER A 175 23.36 -13.06 21.93
C SER A 175 24.05 -14.32 21.43
N LEU A 176 23.80 -15.44 22.12
CA LEU A 176 24.24 -16.77 21.70
C LEU A 176 23.86 -17.08 20.24
N ASP A 177 22.61 -16.80 19.85
CA ASP A 177 22.13 -17.00 18.48
C ASP A 177 22.95 -16.19 17.47
N ALA A 178 23.25 -14.93 17.77
CA ALA A 178 24.06 -14.09 16.89
C ALA A 178 25.52 -14.54 16.84
N THR A 179 26.11 -14.95 17.96
CA THR A 179 27.47 -15.50 18.02
C THR A 179 27.60 -16.77 17.17
N VAL A 180 26.66 -17.71 17.29
CA VAL A 180 26.64 -18.94 16.47
C VAL A 180 26.54 -18.59 14.99
N ILE A 181 25.58 -17.74 14.60
CA ILE A 181 25.39 -17.35 13.19
C ILE A 181 26.63 -16.62 12.66
N SER A 182 27.18 -15.67 13.41
CA SER A 182 28.36 -14.89 13.03
C SER A 182 29.56 -15.78 12.73
N ASN A 183 29.84 -16.74 13.60
CA ASN A 183 30.94 -17.67 13.49
C ASN A 183 30.74 -18.63 12.31
N LEU A 184 29.52 -19.14 12.10
CA LEU A 184 29.20 -19.94 10.91
C LEU A 184 29.38 -19.14 9.62
N LEU A 185 28.93 -17.89 9.56
CA LEU A 185 29.11 -17.04 8.39
C LEU A 185 30.59 -16.79 8.09
N LEU A 186 31.38 -16.39 9.10
CA LEU A 186 32.83 -16.21 8.96
C LEU A 186 33.49 -17.48 8.40
N ALA A 187 33.15 -18.63 8.97
CA ALA A 187 33.77 -19.91 8.60
C ALA A 187 33.38 -20.40 7.19
N ILE A 188 32.11 -20.20 6.78
CA ILE A 188 31.63 -20.52 5.42
C ILE A 188 32.35 -19.67 4.38
N HIS A 189 32.60 -18.40 4.70
CA HIS A 189 33.33 -17.43 3.87
C HIS A 189 34.87 -17.50 4.03
N GLY A 190 35.39 -18.56 4.66
CA GLY A 190 36.84 -18.80 4.75
C GLY A 190 37.61 -17.81 5.63
N ARG A 191 36.94 -17.11 6.55
CA ARG A 191 37.58 -16.19 7.51
C ARG A 191 38.11 -16.95 8.72
N GLU A 192 39.34 -16.65 9.14
CA GLU A 192 39.99 -17.28 10.30
C GLU A 192 39.61 -16.62 11.64
N GLN A 193 38.98 -15.44 11.60
CA GLN A 193 38.55 -14.70 12.78
C GLN A 193 37.29 -15.31 13.40
N SER A 194 37.06 -15.01 14.69
CA SER A 194 35.89 -15.45 15.44
C SER A 194 35.27 -14.31 16.25
N VAL A 195 33.99 -14.45 16.55
CA VAL A 195 33.26 -13.65 17.53
C VAL A 195 33.25 -14.39 18.86
N GLU A 196 33.68 -13.70 19.92
CA GLU A 196 33.65 -14.19 21.30
C GLU A 196 32.25 -13.97 21.89
N GLU A 197 31.67 -15.01 22.49
CA GLU A 197 30.44 -14.88 23.27
C GLU A 197 30.74 -14.17 24.59
N MET A 198 29.91 -13.19 24.97
CA MET A 198 29.94 -12.57 26.28
C MET A 198 28.72 -13.00 27.10
N SER A 199 28.93 -13.35 28.36
CA SER A 199 27.82 -13.52 29.28
C SER A 199 27.31 -12.17 29.77
N MET A 200 25.99 -12.04 29.95
CA MET A 200 25.43 -10.97 30.79
C MET A 200 25.83 -11.10 32.27
N ALA A 201 26.59 -12.13 32.66
CA ALA A 201 27.28 -12.17 33.95
C ALA A 201 28.66 -11.46 33.94
N ASP A 202 29.28 -11.28 32.76
CA ASP A 202 30.62 -10.70 32.59
C ASP A 202 30.56 -9.18 32.41
N LYS A 203 31.20 -8.43 33.31
CA LYS A 203 31.22 -6.96 33.26
C LYS A 203 31.57 -6.47 31.85
N TRP A 204 30.70 -5.62 31.28
CA TRP A 204 30.97 -5.01 29.98
C TRP A 204 32.24 -4.18 30.09
N GLU A 205 33.18 -4.46 29.20
CA GLU A 205 34.48 -3.81 29.14
C GLU A 205 34.72 -3.29 27.72
N TYR A 206 35.26 -2.09 27.63
CA TYR A 206 35.68 -1.56 26.34
C TYR A 206 36.85 -2.40 25.82
N PRO A 207 36.85 -2.81 24.54
CA PRO A 207 37.83 -3.78 24.06
C PRO A 207 39.28 -3.29 24.18
N GLU A 208 40.17 -4.18 24.62
CA GLU A 208 41.60 -3.89 24.69
C GLU A 208 42.22 -3.72 23.30
N ASN A 209 43.17 -2.79 23.18
CA ASN A 209 43.88 -2.48 21.93
C ASN A 209 42.94 -2.19 20.75
N ALA A 210 41.81 -1.50 21.02
CA ALA A 210 40.87 -1.06 20.00
C ALA A 210 41.28 0.29 19.41
N GLU A 211 42.25 0.28 18.49
CA GLU A 211 42.60 1.47 17.71
C GLU A 211 41.48 1.88 16.74
N ASN A 212 40.79 0.90 16.20
CA ASN A 212 39.84 1.06 15.11
C ASN A 212 38.55 0.31 15.50
N LEU A 213 37.42 1.01 15.48
CA LEU A 213 36.14 0.51 15.97
C LEU A 213 35.12 0.50 14.84
N ILE A 214 34.37 -0.58 14.68
CA ILE A 214 33.15 -0.62 13.87
C ILE A 214 32.07 -1.22 14.76
N THR A 215 30.91 -0.58 14.87
CA THR A 215 29.85 -1.16 15.68
C THR A 215 28.46 -0.69 15.29
N VAL A 216 27.51 -1.61 15.43
CA VAL A 216 26.08 -1.37 15.32
C VAL A 216 25.45 -1.66 16.69
N PRO A 217 25.63 -0.74 17.67
CA PRO A 217 25.21 -0.98 19.04
C PRO A 217 23.68 -1.08 19.15
N PRO A 218 23.16 -1.80 20.14
CA PRO A 218 21.72 -1.86 20.37
C PRO A 218 21.16 -0.48 20.74
N PHE A 219 20.16 -0.03 19.99
CA PHE A 219 19.56 1.29 20.19
C PHE A 219 18.73 1.33 21.45
N ASN A 220 18.87 2.42 22.21
CA ASN A 220 18.16 2.66 23.47
C ASN A 220 18.29 1.55 24.53
N PHE A 221 19.28 0.65 24.41
CA PHE A 221 19.59 -0.35 25.43
C PHE A 221 20.20 0.36 26.65
N PRO A 222 19.56 0.32 27.84
CA PRO A 222 20.03 1.06 29.00
C PRO A 222 21.39 0.56 29.50
N THR A 223 22.33 1.45 29.81
CA THR A 223 23.66 1.08 30.33
C THR A 223 23.60 0.30 31.64
N LYS A 224 22.60 0.60 32.49
CA LYS A 224 22.32 -0.15 33.73
C LYS A 224 22.02 -1.64 33.52
N GLU A 225 21.58 -2.04 32.32
CA GLU A 225 21.32 -3.43 31.97
C GLU A 225 22.58 -4.17 31.54
N LEU A 226 23.64 -3.44 31.16
CA LEU A 226 24.97 -4.01 31.07
C LEU A 226 25.42 -4.31 32.50
N TYR A 227 25.66 -3.32 33.37
CA TYR A 227 25.93 -3.52 34.80
C TYR A 227 25.62 -2.26 35.63
N SER A 228 25.35 -2.42 36.93
CA SER A 228 25.11 -1.29 37.86
C SER A 228 26.35 -0.46 38.18
N ASP A 229 27.55 -1.04 38.04
CA ASP A 229 28.79 -0.45 38.54
C ASP A 229 29.63 0.24 37.44
N ILE A 230 29.14 0.26 36.19
CA ILE A 230 29.85 0.94 35.10
C ILE A 230 29.81 2.44 35.40
N SER A 231 30.98 3.01 35.68
CA SER A 231 31.14 4.46 35.84
C SER A 231 31.05 5.11 34.45
N CYS A 232 29.84 5.52 34.06
CA CYS A 232 29.60 6.22 32.81
C CYS A 232 28.55 7.31 33.00
N ARG A 233 28.61 8.34 32.14
CA ARG A 233 27.60 9.40 32.07
C ARG A 233 26.48 9.02 31.10
N SER A 234 26.80 8.17 30.12
CA SER A 234 25.89 7.71 29.09
C SER A 234 24.75 6.86 29.63
N LYS A 235 23.54 7.13 29.14
CA LYS A 235 22.34 6.41 29.57
C LYS A 235 22.10 5.14 28.75
N TYR A 236 22.58 5.13 27.51
CA TYR A 236 22.37 4.05 26.56
C TYR A 236 23.68 3.49 26.01
N ALA A 237 23.69 2.20 25.64
CA ALA A 237 24.90 1.50 25.14
C ALA A 237 25.54 2.19 23.92
N HIS A 238 24.73 2.70 22.99
CA HIS A 238 25.24 3.42 21.82
C HIS A 238 25.92 4.76 22.18
N GLU A 239 25.52 5.41 23.26
CA GLU A 239 26.21 6.60 23.80
C GLU A 239 27.49 6.19 24.55
N LEU A 240 27.42 5.08 25.31
CA LEU A 240 28.55 4.53 26.06
C LEU A 240 29.75 4.22 25.17
N ILE A 241 29.50 3.65 23.99
CA ILE A 241 30.55 3.38 23.01
C ILE A 241 31.26 4.68 22.57
N VAL A 242 30.51 5.75 22.35
CA VAL A 242 31.07 7.04 21.96
C VAL A 242 31.86 7.66 23.12
N GLU A 243 31.33 7.60 24.34
CA GLU A 243 32.03 8.04 25.58
C GLU A 243 33.39 7.34 25.72
N TYR A 244 33.41 6.01 25.67
CA TYR A 244 34.66 5.25 25.79
C TYR A 244 35.60 5.44 24.60
N PHE A 245 35.07 5.60 23.38
CA PHE A 245 35.91 5.96 22.24
C PHE A 245 36.64 7.28 22.50
N ILE A 246 35.97 8.30 23.03
CA ILE A 246 36.59 9.59 23.37
C ILE A 246 37.66 9.42 24.45
N GLU A 247 37.32 8.71 25.53
CA GLU A 247 38.17 8.55 26.71
C GLU A 247 39.39 7.65 26.49
N ASN A 248 39.27 6.62 25.64
CA ASN A 248 40.35 5.67 25.42
C ASN A 248 41.46 6.29 24.55
N PRO A 249 42.69 6.47 25.07
CA PRO A 249 43.78 7.12 24.32
C PRO A 249 44.27 6.28 23.14
N SER A 250 44.07 4.96 23.16
CA SER A 250 44.51 4.06 22.07
C SER A 250 43.59 4.12 20.86
N SER A 251 42.34 4.56 21.02
CA SER A 251 41.39 4.65 19.91
C SER A 251 41.76 5.76 18.94
N LYS A 252 41.78 5.44 17.65
CA LYS A 252 42.11 6.31 16.51
C LYS A 252 40.90 6.59 15.66
N LYS A 253 40.22 5.56 15.14
CA LYS A 253 39.08 5.72 14.20
C LYS A 253 37.88 4.92 14.65
N ALA A 254 36.67 5.42 14.37
CA ALA A 254 35.45 4.67 14.62
C ALA A 254 34.39 4.89 13.55
N ILE A 255 33.63 3.85 13.23
CA ILE A 255 32.41 3.90 12.42
C ILE A 255 31.28 3.34 13.27
N ILE A 256 30.38 4.23 13.71
CA ILE A 256 29.35 3.87 14.69
C ILE A 256 27.99 4.18 14.10
N LEU A 257 27.10 3.19 14.06
CA LEU A 257 25.70 3.41 13.75
C LEU A 257 24.95 3.90 15.00
N LEU A 258 24.29 5.04 14.92
CA LEU A 258 23.57 5.66 16.03
C LEU A 258 22.11 5.96 15.64
N PRO A 259 21.17 6.01 16.60
CA PRO A 259 19.84 6.56 16.33
C PRO A 259 19.96 8.04 15.98
N SER A 260 19.12 8.56 15.07
CA SER A 260 19.19 9.96 14.65
C SER A 260 19.02 10.96 15.80
N SER A 261 18.37 10.56 16.90
CA SER A 261 18.27 11.36 18.12
C SER A 261 19.62 11.72 18.73
N PHE A 262 20.68 10.94 18.49
CA PHE A 262 22.03 11.30 18.91
C PHE A 262 22.47 12.64 18.31
N ALA A 263 21.99 13.01 17.13
CA ALA A 263 22.40 14.25 16.46
C ALA A 263 21.86 15.52 17.12
N TYR A 264 20.69 15.47 17.76
CA TYR A 264 19.97 16.68 18.21
C TYR A 264 19.44 16.62 19.65
N SER A 265 19.37 15.44 20.28
CA SER A 265 18.79 15.33 21.63
C SER A 265 19.68 15.98 22.70
N GLN A 266 19.07 16.51 23.76
CA GLN A 266 19.81 17.11 24.88
C GLN A 266 20.64 16.06 25.66
N ASN A 267 20.19 14.80 25.72
CA ASN A 267 20.89 13.73 26.44
C ASN A 267 22.31 13.50 25.91
N SER A 268 22.48 13.53 24.58
CA SER A 268 23.78 13.29 23.93
C SER A 268 24.53 14.59 23.61
N GLU A 269 24.04 15.76 24.05
CA GLU A 269 24.63 17.07 23.71
C GLU A 269 26.07 17.21 24.18
N TRP A 270 26.38 16.68 25.35
CA TRP A 270 27.72 16.75 25.93
C TRP A 270 28.73 15.91 25.12
N LEU A 271 28.33 14.73 24.61
CA LEU A 271 29.16 13.92 23.71
C LEU A 271 29.44 14.66 22.40
N ARG A 272 28.40 15.27 21.82
CA ARG A 272 28.57 16.08 20.59
C ARG A 272 29.52 17.24 20.80
N LYS A 273 29.39 17.97 21.92
CA LYS A 273 30.30 19.05 22.30
C LYS A 273 31.74 18.55 22.40
N GLU A 274 31.94 17.42 23.06
CA GLU A 274 33.28 16.86 23.25
C GLU A 274 33.91 16.42 21.92
N LEU A 275 33.13 15.78 21.04
CA LEU A 275 33.57 15.39 19.70
C LEU A 275 33.91 16.60 18.82
N LEU A 276 33.09 17.66 18.86
CA LEU A 276 33.30 18.90 18.11
C LEU A 276 34.53 19.66 18.61
N ASN A 277 34.64 19.88 19.93
CA ASN A 277 35.74 20.63 20.53
C ASN A 277 37.12 19.97 20.29
N ARG A 278 37.14 18.66 20.07
CA ARG A 278 38.36 17.90 19.76
C ARG A 278 38.57 17.65 18.26
N ASN A 279 37.70 18.19 17.40
CA ASN A 279 37.69 17.94 15.95
C ASN A 279 37.67 16.44 15.58
N TYR A 280 36.99 15.59 16.35
CA TYR A 280 37.02 14.13 16.11
C TYR A 280 36.03 13.64 15.05
N ILE A 281 35.09 14.46 14.60
CA ILE A 281 34.06 14.04 13.65
C ILE A 281 34.57 14.22 12.22
N ASP A 282 34.68 13.15 11.45
CA ASP A 282 34.98 13.24 10.01
C ASP A 282 33.72 13.41 9.17
N LYS A 283 32.76 12.51 9.35
CA LYS A 283 31.51 12.49 8.58
C LYS A 283 30.31 12.19 9.46
N VAL A 284 29.18 12.78 9.11
CA VAL A 284 27.87 12.38 9.64
C VAL A 284 26.96 12.04 8.47
N ILE A 285 26.53 10.78 8.40
CA ILE A 285 25.79 10.22 7.27
C ILE A 285 24.41 9.79 7.74
N SER A 286 23.35 10.53 7.42
CA SER A 286 21.98 10.15 7.80
C SER A 286 21.44 9.07 6.86
N LEU A 287 20.84 8.01 7.42
CA LEU A 287 20.22 6.93 6.68
C LEU A 287 18.70 7.15 6.50
N PRO A 288 18.12 6.72 5.37
CA PRO A 288 16.67 6.73 5.18
C PRO A 288 15.94 5.81 6.17
N SER A 289 14.69 6.15 6.47
CA SER A 289 13.80 5.31 7.29
C SER A 289 13.60 3.93 6.66
N GLY A 290 13.52 2.89 7.51
CA GLY A 290 13.22 1.53 7.07
C GLY A 290 14.42 0.74 6.53
N VAL A 291 15.63 1.31 6.50
CA VAL A 291 16.87 0.58 6.16
C VAL A 291 17.27 -0.41 7.26
N LEU A 292 16.98 -0.06 8.52
CA LEU A 292 17.17 -0.97 9.65
C LEU A 292 16.01 -1.95 9.77
N ASN A 293 16.35 -3.20 10.08
CA ASN A 293 15.38 -4.27 10.17
C ASN A 293 14.46 -4.09 11.38
N GLY A 294 13.17 -4.36 11.18
CA GLY A 294 12.18 -4.28 12.26
C GLY A 294 11.94 -2.87 12.80
N THR A 295 12.44 -1.78 12.20
CA THR A 295 12.18 -0.44 12.75
C THR A 295 12.08 0.66 11.69
N GLN A 296 11.26 1.67 11.98
CA GLN A 296 11.17 2.94 11.23
C GLN A 296 11.96 4.05 11.93
N ILE A 297 12.73 3.71 12.95
CA ILE A 297 13.64 4.65 13.59
C ILE A 297 14.67 5.06 12.54
N THR A 298 14.78 6.36 12.31
CA THR A 298 15.85 6.94 11.51
C THR A 298 17.17 6.84 12.27
N SER A 299 18.24 6.57 11.54
CA SER A 299 19.59 6.38 12.08
C SER A 299 20.61 7.18 11.28
N LEU A 300 21.80 7.31 11.84
CA LEU A 300 22.96 7.91 11.19
C LEU A 300 24.19 7.04 11.42
N ILE A 301 25.15 7.12 10.52
CA ILE A 301 26.51 6.64 10.73
C ILE A 301 27.37 7.86 11.05
N ILE A 302 28.07 7.81 12.19
CA ILE A 302 29.12 8.78 12.49
C ILE A 302 30.47 8.14 12.22
N VAL A 303 31.32 8.85 11.47
CA VAL A 303 32.71 8.47 11.20
C VAL A 303 33.59 9.38 12.04
N LEU A 304 34.35 8.79 12.95
CA LEU A 304 35.22 9.49 13.89
C LEU A 304 36.68 9.20 13.55
N ASP A 305 37.52 10.21 13.72
CA ASP A 305 38.97 10.11 13.54
C ASP A 305 39.69 11.07 14.50
N LYS A 306 40.41 10.52 15.48
CA LYS A 306 41.16 11.32 16.45
C LYS A 306 42.40 12.00 15.86
N THR A 307 42.91 11.53 14.73
CA THR A 307 44.05 12.18 14.06
C THR A 307 43.68 13.56 13.52
N ARG A 308 42.37 13.84 13.38
CA ARG A 308 41.85 15.16 13.02
C ARG A 308 42.14 16.26 14.04
N ALA A 309 42.45 15.93 15.29
CA ALA A 309 42.86 16.93 16.28
C ALA A 309 44.10 17.72 15.86
N ASP A 310 44.92 17.16 14.96
CA ASP A 310 46.13 17.79 14.42
C ASP A 310 45.95 18.36 13.01
N TRP A 311 44.73 18.37 12.45
CA TRP A 311 44.46 18.85 11.09
C TRP A 311 44.22 20.36 11.07
N ASP A 312 44.70 21.02 10.01
CA ASP A 312 44.39 22.45 9.75
C ASP A 312 42.95 22.66 9.25
N GLU A 313 42.35 21.63 8.64
CA GLU A 313 40.98 21.65 8.12
C GLU A 313 40.01 21.06 9.15
N GLU A 314 39.09 21.90 9.61
CA GLU A 314 38.10 21.57 10.64
C GLU A 314 36.71 21.26 10.06
N ASP A 315 36.62 21.02 8.75
CA ASP A 315 35.35 20.79 8.07
C ASP A 315 34.83 19.36 8.31
N ILE A 316 33.55 19.27 8.64
CA ILE A 316 32.80 18.03 8.81
C ILE A 316 31.94 17.80 7.58
N THR A 317 32.04 16.62 6.97
CA THR A 317 31.17 16.27 5.83
C THR A 317 29.82 15.74 6.32
N PHE A 318 28.76 16.50 6.06
CA PHE A 318 27.38 16.07 6.28
C PHE A 318 26.81 15.46 5.01
N ILE A 319 26.27 14.25 5.10
CA ILE A 319 25.70 13.51 3.95
C ILE A 319 24.32 12.99 4.33
N SER A 320 23.36 13.10 3.41
CA SER A 320 22.07 12.44 3.54
C SER A 320 21.83 11.39 2.46
N LEU A 321 21.64 10.15 2.88
CA LEU A 321 21.31 9.04 1.99
C LEU A 321 19.81 8.91 1.73
N VAL A 322 18.99 9.91 2.09
CA VAL A 322 17.52 9.83 1.93
C VAL A 322 17.08 9.47 0.51
N ASN A 323 17.77 10.02 -0.50
CA ASN A 323 17.48 9.77 -1.91
C ASN A 323 18.26 8.56 -2.47
N CYS A 324 18.90 7.78 -1.60
CA CYS A 324 19.64 6.57 -1.95
C CYS A 324 18.88 5.30 -1.59
N ALA A 325 17.58 5.36 -1.31
CA ALA A 325 16.80 4.18 -0.98
C ALA A 325 15.50 4.07 -1.76
N ARG A 326 15.04 2.84 -1.95
CA ARG A 326 13.75 2.50 -2.52
C ARG A 326 12.85 1.94 -1.43
N ASN A 327 11.63 2.48 -1.32
CA ASN A 327 10.62 1.94 -0.41
C ASN A 327 10.18 0.54 -0.87
N MET A 328 10.16 -0.37 0.09
CA MET A 328 9.74 -1.77 -0.04
C MET A 328 8.44 -1.99 0.75
N SER A 329 7.89 -3.22 0.70
CA SER A 329 6.70 -3.57 1.46
C SER A 329 6.94 -3.54 2.97
N ARG A 330 5.87 -3.29 3.75
CA ARG A 330 5.87 -3.28 5.22
C ARG A 330 6.80 -2.21 5.85
N GLY A 331 6.99 -1.09 5.16
CA GLY A 331 7.80 0.05 5.63
C GLY A 331 9.30 -0.15 5.50
N ARG A 332 9.78 -1.26 4.95
CA ARG A 332 11.22 -1.47 4.73
C ARG A 332 11.72 -0.60 3.58
N SER A 333 13.01 -0.30 3.58
CA SER A 333 13.67 0.44 2.50
C SER A 333 14.96 -0.26 2.13
N GLU A 334 15.20 -0.41 0.84
CA GLU A 334 16.44 -0.98 0.31
C GLU A 334 17.37 0.14 -0.14
N LEU A 335 18.60 0.15 0.39
CA LEU A 335 19.62 1.12 0.02
C LEU A 335 20.23 0.77 -1.35
N ASN A 336 20.32 1.75 -2.25
CA ASN A 336 21.14 1.70 -3.46
C ASN A 336 22.60 1.98 -3.08
N LEU A 337 23.37 0.90 -2.91
CA LEU A 337 24.75 0.95 -2.44
C LEU A 337 25.67 1.78 -3.34
N GLU A 338 25.60 1.63 -4.66
CA GLU A 338 26.51 2.32 -5.57
C GLU A 338 26.26 3.83 -5.60
N TYR A 339 24.99 4.24 -5.56
CA TYR A 339 24.66 5.66 -5.45
C TYR A 339 25.10 6.25 -4.10
N ALA A 340 24.93 5.51 -3.01
CA ALA A 340 25.42 5.90 -1.69
C ALA A 340 26.95 6.07 -1.65
N LYS A 341 27.71 5.10 -2.19
CA LYS A 341 29.18 5.17 -2.29
C LYS A 341 29.64 6.39 -3.08
N ASN A 342 29.04 6.63 -4.24
CA ASN A 342 29.38 7.77 -5.09
C ASN A 342 29.12 9.10 -4.38
N LEU A 343 27.98 9.23 -3.69
CA LEU A 343 27.65 10.43 -2.92
C LEU A 343 28.68 10.66 -1.79
N ILE A 344 29.05 9.61 -1.04
CA ILE A 344 30.04 9.68 0.04
C ILE A 344 31.42 10.12 -0.49
N LEU A 345 31.88 9.55 -1.59
CA LEU A 345 33.17 9.89 -2.19
C LEU A 345 33.19 11.30 -2.78
N SER A 346 32.07 11.74 -3.37
CA SER A 346 32.00 13.07 -4.00
C SER A 346 32.03 14.22 -3.01
N ARG A 347 31.61 13.98 -1.75
CA ARG A 347 31.48 14.98 -0.67
C ARG A 347 30.68 16.23 -1.04
N SER A 348 29.93 16.21 -2.14
CA SER A 348 29.33 17.41 -2.74
C SER A 348 28.01 17.10 -3.43
N GLY A 349 27.28 18.16 -3.78
CA GLY A 349 26.02 18.08 -4.49
C GLY A 349 24.79 18.29 -3.59
N LYS A 350 23.63 17.85 -4.07
CA LYS A 350 22.34 18.19 -3.46
C LYS A 350 22.13 17.61 -2.06
N TYR A 351 22.83 16.52 -1.74
CA TYR A 351 22.65 15.73 -0.52
C TYR A 351 23.94 15.60 0.31
N ALA A 352 24.93 16.46 0.07
CA ALA A 352 26.15 16.51 0.83
C ALA A 352 26.63 17.97 0.98
N LYS A 353 27.22 18.29 2.14
CA LYS A 353 27.78 19.62 2.42
C LYS A 353 28.91 19.50 3.45
N ASP A 354 30.05 20.13 3.17
CA ASP A 354 31.12 20.35 4.16
C ASP A 354 30.78 21.61 4.99
N VAL A 355 30.96 21.52 6.31
CA VAL A 355 30.56 22.56 7.27
C VAL A 355 31.66 22.71 8.33
N THR A 356 32.06 23.95 8.62
CA THR A 356 33.08 24.23 9.63
C THR A 356 32.55 23.95 11.04
N ILE A 357 33.42 23.51 11.95
CA ILE A 357 33.05 23.34 13.37
C ILE A 357 32.53 24.64 13.99
N ASP A 358 33.12 25.79 13.62
CA ASP A 358 32.66 27.11 14.07
C ASP A 358 31.22 27.43 13.67
N GLU A 359 30.75 27.04 12.47
CA GLU A 359 29.34 27.23 12.07
C GLU A 359 28.39 26.47 13.02
N ILE A 360 28.82 25.29 13.48
CA ILE A 360 28.03 24.42 14.37
C ILE A 360 28.04 24.97 15.80
N LEU A 361 29.23 25.28 16.35
CA LEU A 361 29.40 25.75 17.72
C LEU A 361 28.77 27.13 17.95
N ASN A 362 28.75 27.99 16.92
CA ASN A 362 28.08 29.30 17.00
C ASN A 362 26.55 29.21 16.85
N SER A 363 25.99 28.04 16.55
CA SER A 363 24.54 27.86 16.45
C SER A 363 23.90 27.59 17.82
N ILE A 364 22.61 27.89 17.97
CA ILE A 364 21.85 27.79 19.24
C ILE A 364 21.87 26.36 19.83
N SER A 365 22.16 25.35 19.00
CA SER A 365 22.26 23.94 19.40
C SER A 365 23.49 23.28 18.77
N THR A 366 24.18 22.39 19.50
CA THR A 366 25.24 21.52 18.94
C THR A 366 24.65 20.37 18.12
N ASP A 367 23.72 20.70 17.24
CA ASP A 367 23.00 19.76 16.39
C ASP A 367 23.87 19.36 15.20
N ILE A 368 24.13 18.07 15.05
CA ILE A 368 24.92 17.50 13.96
C ILE A 368 24.04 16.71 12.98
N ASN A 369 22.73 17.00 12.88
CA ASN A 369 21.87 16.33 11.92
C ASN A 369 22.22 16.81 10.51
N PRO A 370 22.63 15.92 9.57
CA PRO A 370 22.93 16.31 8.20
C PRO A 370 21.81 17.10 7.52
N GLY A 371 20.55 16.78 7.83
CA GLY A 371 19.39 17.49 7.30
C GLY A 371 19.47 19.00 7.53
N LYS A 372 19.85 19.46 8.72
CA LYS A 372 19.94 20.90 9.09
C LYS A 372 20.86 21.68 8.15
N TYR A 373 21.95 21.06 7.71
CA TYR A 373 22.96 21.71 6.87
C TYR A 373 22.65 21.59 5.38
N ILE A 374 21.89 20.56 4.99
CA ILE A 374 21.59 20.23 3.59
C ILE A 374 20.26 20.85 3.13
N VAL A 375 19.31 21.18 4.02
CA VAL A 375 17.98 21.71 3.63
C VAL A 375 18.06 22.90 2.68
N GLY A 376 19.07 23.77 2.81
CA GLY A 376 19.30 24.90 1.90
C GLY A 376 19.51 24.49 0.44
N ASN A 377 20.14 23.33 0.19
CA ASN A 377 20.41 22.80 -1.15
C ASN A 377 19.13 22.28 -1.84
N LEU A 378 18.02 22.12 -1.10
CA LEU A 378 16.74 21.64 -1.63
C LEU A 378 15.75 22.75 -1.97
N LEU A 379 16.09 24.00 -1.65
CA LEU A 379 15.20 25.12 -1.89
C LEU A 379 15.02 25.34 -3.40
N PRO A 380 13.80 25.68 -3.85
CA PRO A 380 13.56 26.01 -5.25
C PRO A 380 14.30 27.30 -5.62
N GLU A 381 14.45 27.54 -6.93
CA GLU A 381 14.89 28.84 -7.40
C GLU A 381 13.87 29.90 -6.97
N ILE A 382 14.36 30.96 -6.31
CA ILE A 382 13.55 32.02 -5.75
C ILE A 382 13.63 33.28 -6.64
N SER A 383 12.56 34.06 -6.65
CA SER A 383 12.56 35.36 -7.33
C SER A 383 13.55 36.34 -6.65
N ALA A 384 13.98 37.39 -7.36
CA ALA A 384 14.93 38.37 -6.81
C ALA A 384 14.40 39.07 -5.54
N ASP A 385 13.08 39.17 -5.39
CA ASP A 385 12.40 39.84 -4.27
C ASP A 385 11.97 38.84 -3.17
N ALA A 386 12.21 37.56 -3.36
CA ALA A 386 11.89 36.52 -2.38
C ALA A 386 13.03 36.33 -1.37
N HIS A 387 12.67 35.95 -0.16
CA HIS A 387 13.60 35.66 0.91
C HIS A 387 13.31 34.28 1.53
N ILE A 388 14.30 33.70 2.19
CA ILE A 388 14.16 32.41 2.89
C ILE A 388 14.16 32.68 4.39
N ALA A 389 13.19 32.13 5.10
CA ALA A 389 13.07 32.29 6.55
C ALA A 389 12.76 30.95 7.24
N PRO A 390 13.15 30.78 8.53
CA PRO A 390 12.70 29.65 9.33
C PRO A 390 11.19 29.68 9.53
N LEU A 391 10.57 28.51 9.60
CA LEU A 391 9.14 28.36 9.89
C LEU A 391 8.73 29.03 11.22
N SER A 392 9.62 29.03 12.22
CA SER A 392 9.42 29.71 13.50
C SER A 392 9.21 31.23 13.40
N THR A 393 9.56 31.85 12.27
CA THR A 393 9.28 33.29 12.02
C THR A 393 7.79 33.54 11.80
N PHE A 394 7.07 32.54 11.27
CA PHE A 394 5.67 32.67 10.87
C PHE A 394 4.71 31.99 11.84
N LEU A 395 5.11 30.85 12.40
CA LEU A 395 4.25 30.06 13.27
C LEU A 395 4.62 30.25 14.74
N GLN A 396 3.69 30.83 15.50
CA GLN A 396 3.79 30.94 16.95
C GLN A 396 2.98 29.82 17.61
N PRO A 397 3.60 28.88 18.33
CA PRO A 397 2.88 27.82 19.03
C PRO A 397 1.93 28.36 20.10
N ILE A 398 0.76 27.75 20.23
CA ILE A 398 -0.16 27.99 21.34
C ILE A 398 0.15 26.96 22.42
N GLU A 399 0.48 27.41 23.62
CA GLU A 399 0.72 26.53 24.76
C GLU A 399 -0.61 25.94 25.27
N LEU A 400 -0.76 24.62 25.13
CA LEU A 400 -1.95 23.92 25.57
C LEU A 400 -1.66 22.97 26.73
N GLN A 401 -2.54 22.96 27.72
CA GLN A 401 -2.41 22.06 28.88
C GLN A 401 -3.08 20.72 28.62
N SER A 402 -2.34 19.64 28.88
CA SER A 402 -2.87 18.28 28.74
C SER A 402 -3.88 17.95 29.84
N GLN A 403 -5.05 17.51 29.42
CA GLN A 403 -6.13 17.01 30.26
C GLN A 403 -6.28 15.50 30.08
N ARG A 404 -6.88 14.81 31.06
CA ARG A 404 -7.16 13.37 30.99
C ARG A 404 -8.68 13.14 30.98
N VAL A 405 -9.15 12.30 30.06
CA VAL A 405 -10.55 11.88 30.06
C VAL A 405 -10.84 11.06 31.32
N LYS A 406 -12.03 11.27 31.92
CA LYS A 406 -12.47 10.53 33.10
C LYS A 406 -12.66 9.05 32.76
N SER A 407 -12.39 8.19 33.73
CA SER A 407 -12.51 6.74 33.55
C SER A 407 -13.94 6.34 33.14
N GLY A 408 -14.08 5.62 32.04
CA GLY A 408 -15.37 5.18 31.48
C GLY A 408 -16.05 6.17 30.53
N GLU A 409 -15.48 7.36 30.33
CA GLU A 409 -15.99 8.37 29.40
C GLU A 409 -15.15 8.41 28.11
N THR A 410 -15.71 9.05 27.07
CA THR A 410 -15.00 9.37 25.82
C THR A 410 -15.14 10.86 25.53
N LYS A 411 -14.10 11.47 24.99
CA LYS A 411 -14.12 12.88 24.54
C LYS A 411 -13.96 12.94 23.03
N ASP A 412 -14.78 13.74 22.37
CA ASP A 412 -14.62 14.05 20.95
C ASP A 412 -13.37 14.92 20.76
N ILE A 413 -12.51 14.51 19.84
CA ILE A 413 -11.23 15.19 19.55
C ILE A 413 -10.97 15.28 18.05
N VAL A 414 -10.29 16.35 17.65
CA VAL A 414 -9.69 16.48 16.32
C VAL A 414 -8.52 15.52 16.26
N GLY A 415 -8.54 14.63 15.27
CA GLY A 415 -7.47 13.69 14.95
C GLY A 415 -6.89 13.95 13.56
N LEU A 416 -5.97 13.08 13.13
CA LEU A 416 -5.35 13.17 11.80
C LEU A 416 -6.38 13.17 10.66
N LYS A 417 -7.50 12.46 10.84
CA LYS A 417 -8.59 12.36 9.85
C LYS A 417 -9.34 13.67 9.60
N ASP A 418 -9.22 14.61 10.52
CA ASP A 418 -9.86 15.93 10.42
C ASP A 418 -8.93 16.96 9.75
N LEU A 419 -7.71 16.55 9.38
CA LEU A 419 -6.69 17.38 8.74
C LEU A 419 -6.42 16.87 7.32
N SER A 420 -5.99 17.77 6.44
CA SER A 420 -5.69 17.45 5.04
C SER A 420 -4.19 17.62 4.75
N ASP A 421 -3.60 16.74 3.93
CA ASP A 421 -2.23 16.91 3.45
C ASP A 421 -2.11 17.93 2.30
N ILE A 422 -3.26 18.40 1.80
CA ILE A 422 -3.41 19.51 0.86
C ILE A 422 -4.19 20.63 1.55
N TYR A 423 -3.67 21.85 1.52
CA TYR A 423 -4.39 22.99 2.03
C TYR A 423 -5.51 23.45 1.07
N ASP A 424 -6.75 23.30 1.49
CA ASP A 424 -7.98 23.54 0.70
C ASP A 424 -8.86 24.67 1.27
N PHE A 425 -8.31 25.47 2.19
CA PHE A 425 -9.00 26.57 2.89
C PHE A 425 -10.18 26.15 3.79
N VAL A 426 -10.38 24.85 4.04
CA VAL A 426 -11.48 24.37 4.86
C VAL A 426 -11.21 24.60 6.35
N VAL A 427 -12.26 25.01 7.06
CA VAL A 427 -12.27 25.12 8.52
C VAL A 427 -12.80 23.82 9.12
N ILE A 428 -12.04 23.27 10.06
CA ILE A 428 -12.41 22.10 10.85
C ILE A 428 -13.77 22.36 11.50
N GLY A 429 -14.72 21.48 11.17
CA GLY A 429 -16.07 21.50 11.70
C GLY A 429 -16.15 20.75 13.03
N LYS A 430 -16.92 19.66 13.04
CA LYS A 430 -17.03 18.80 14.22
C LYS A 430 -15.90 17.76 14.22
N PRO A 431 -15.34 17.43 15.39
CA PRO A 431 -14.35 16.37 15.46
C PRO A 431 -14.94 15.02 15.01
N SER A 432 -14.20 14.28 14.18
CA SER A 432 -14.61 12.94 13.73
C SER A 432 -14.11 11.82 14.65
N SER A 433 -13.17 12.11 15.55
CA SER A 433 -12.48 11.12 16.37
C SER A 433 -12.86 11.22 17.85
N LYS A 434 -12.70 10.11 18.57
CA LYS A 434 -12.92 10.03 20.03
C LYS A 434 -11.68 9.49 20.73
N THR A 435 -11.43 9.94 21.95
CA THR A 435 -10.36 9.42 22.81
C THR A 435 -10.85 9.11 24.22
N THR A 436 -10.23 8.13 24.84
CA THR A 436 -10.33 7.79 26.27
C THR A 436 -9.06 8.20 27.04
N SER A 437 -8.07 8.78 26.34
CA SER A 437 -6.73 9.06 26.87
C SER A 437 -6.56 10.55 27.19
N ARG A 438 -5.33 11.05 27.11
CA ARG A 438 -5.03 12.47 27.21
C ARG A 438 -5.45 13.22 25.95
N TYR A 439 -5.84 14.47 26.14
CA TYR A 439 -6.18 15.42 25.09
C TYR A 439 -5.78 16.83 25.51
N VAL A 440 -5.86 17.79 24.61
CA VAL A 440 -5.70 19.22 24.91
C VAL A 440 -6.95 19.97 24.46
N GLU A 441 -7.33 21.06 25.14
CA GLU A 441 -8.47 21.89 24.75
C GLU A 441 -8.00 23.19 24.11
N LEU A 442 -8.55 23.49 22.94
CA LEU A 442 -8.29 24.72 22.21
C LEU A 442 -9.53 25.63 22.27
N SER A 443 -9.33 26.87 22.71
CA SER A 443 -10.40 27.84 22.96
C SER A 443 -10.23 29.16 22.20
N GLU A 444 -9.40 29.17 21.17
CA GLU A 444 -9.08 30.34 20.35
C GLU A 444 -8.93 29.94 18.87
N ASP A 445 -8.92 30.93 17.97
CA ASP A 445 -8.68 30.71 16.54
C ASP A 445 -7.25 30.20 16.34
N ALA A 446 -7.09 29.04 15.67
CA ALA A 446 -5.79 28.43 15.50
C ALA A 446 -5.62 27.71 14.15
N ILE A 447 -4.37 27.59 13.74
CA ILE A 447 -3.94 26.61 12.75
C ILE A 447 -3.50 25.34 13.48
N ILE A 448 -3.99 24.20 13.03
CA ILE A 448 -3.68 22.90 13.58
C ILE A 448 -2.80 22.17 12.59
N LEU A 449 -1.62 21.74 13.03
CA LEU A 449 -0.63 21.04 12.22
C LEU A 449 -0.21 19.74 12.87
N THR A 450 0.10 18.76 12.03
CA THR A 450 0.87 17.57 12.41
C THR A 450 1.66 17.08 11.22
N ILE A 451 2.69 16.27 11.45
CA ILE A 451 3.48 15.65 10.40
C ILE A 451 3.19 14.16 10.41
N SER A 452 2.75 13.64 9.27
CA SER A 452 2.54 12.21 9.07
C SER A 452 2.96 11.84 7.66
N SER A 453 3.64 10.70 7.52
CA SER A 453 4.14 10.21 6.24
C SER A 453 4.98 11.23 5.46
N GLY A 454 5.76 12.06 6.17
CA GLY A 454 6.64 13.06 5.55
C GLY A 454 5.93 14.30 5.00
N LYS A 455 4.65 14.50 5.35
CA LYS A 455 3.85 15.65 4.93
C LYS A 455 3.21 16.35 6.11
N PHE A 456 3.07 17.68 6.00
CA PHE A 456 2.20 18.42 6.88
C PHE A 456 0.75 18.08 6.58
N HIS A 457 0.00 17.80 7.64
CA HIS A 457 -1.45 17.78 7.60
C HIS A 457 -1.95 19.02 8.32
N VAL A 458 -2.77 19.79 7.63
CA VAL A 458 -3.18 21.14 8.02
C VAL A 458 -4.68 21.16 8.24
N GLY A 459 -5.12 21.95 9.21
CA GLY A 459 -6.51 22.35 9.33
C GLY A 459 -6.66 23.66 10.09
N ARG A 460 -7.71 24.42 9.80
CA ARG A 460 -8.01 25.67 10.50
C ARG A 460 -9.12 25.47 11.50
N PHE A 461 -8.99 26.04 12.69
CA PHE A 461 -10.07 26.09 13.67
C PHE A 461 -10.47 27.54 13.92
N LYS A 462 -11.78 27.78 13.90
CA LYS A 462 -12.37 29.08 14.27
C LYS A 462 -13.23 28.91 15.51
N TYR A 463 -12.85 29.59 16.58
CA TYR A 463 -13.54 29.55 17.86
C TYR A 463 -14.88 30.29 17.78
N LYS A 464 -15.96 29.55 18.05
CA LYS A 464 -17.33 30.07 18.06
C LYS A 464 -17.95 30.07 19.47
N GLY A 465 -17.12 30.17 20.51
CA GLY A 465 -17.57 30.15 21.91
C GLY A 465 -17.63 28.75 22.55
N THR A 466 -17.26 27.69 21.83
CA THR A 466 -17.16 26.32 22.38
C THR A 466 -15.76 25.76 22.10
N PRO A 467 -15.00 25.37 23.14
CA PRO A 467 -13.69 24.76 22.96
C PRO A 467 -13.77 23.44 22.21
N ILE A 468 -12.70 23.10 21.48
CA ILE A 468 -12.56 21.83 20.79
C ILE A 468 -11.43 21.01 21.43
N GLY A 469 -11.64 19.70 21.57
CA GLY A 469 -10.58 18.79 22.00
C GLY A 469 -9.64 18.46 20.84
N LEU A 470 -8.33 18.42 21.07
CA LEU A 470 -7.34 17.96 20.09
C LEU A 470 -6.59 16.74 20.63
N SER A 471 -6.19 15.85 19.71
CA SER A 471 -5.22 14.81 20.02
C SER A 471 -3.88 15.42 20.46
N ILE A 472 -3.18 14.77 21.40
CA ILE A 472 -1.90 15.26 21.97
C ILE A 472 -0.75 15.33 20.93
N ASN A 473 -0.90 14.68 19.78
CA ASN A 473 0.10 14.69 18.71
C ASN A 473 -0.14 15.81 17.67
N LEU A 474 -1.17 16.62 17.86
CA LEU A 474 -1.44 17.81 17.04
C LEU A 474 -0.88 19.04 17.75
N ALA A 475 -0.26 19.92 16.97
CA ALA A 475 0.21 21.22 17.44
C ALA A 475 -0.75 22.32 16.96
N ALA A 476 -1.05 23.28 17.83
CA ALA A 476 -1.86 24.44 17.52
C ALA A 476 -0.98 25.69 17.45
N PHE A 477 -1.26 26.57 16.50
CA PHE A 477 -0.50 27.79 16.22
C PHE A 477 -1.44 28.98 16.07
N ALA A 478 -0.97 30.15 16.47
CA ALA A 478 -1.72 31.39 16.28
C ALA A 478 -2.03 31.65 14.80
N THR A 479 -3.15 32.32 14.55
CA THR A 479 -3.57 32.71 13.19
C THR A 479 -2.98 34.03 12.71
N GLU A 480 -2.34 34.79 13.61
CA GLU A 480 -1.60 35.99 13.25
C GLU A 480 -0.13 35.64 12.99
N CYS A 481 0.41 36.11 11.87
CA CYS A 481 1.81 35.94 11.53
C CYS A 481 2.38 37.15 10.78
N ILE A 482 3.69 37.12 10.57
CA ILE A 482 4.38 38.04 9.67
C ILE A 482 4.14 37.57 8.23
N GLY A 483 3.07 38.06 7.59
CA GLY A 483 2.75 37.73 6.20
C GLY A 483 1.28 37.32 6.02
N ASP A 484 0.98 36.67 4.90
CA ASP A 484 -0.32 36.05 4.66
C ASP A 484 -0.31 34.59 5.13
N MET A 485 -1.13 34.24 6.12
CA MET A 485 -1.19 32.87 6.64
C MET A 485 -1.59 31.85 5.58
N ASP A 486 -2.48 32.20 4.65
CA ASP A 486 -2.92 31.25 3.63
C ASP A 486 -1.78 30.90 2.69
N TYR A 487 -0.92 31.87 2.39
CA TYR A 487 0.29 31.63 1.63
C TYR A 487 1.22 30.65 2.35
N ILE A 488 1.46 30.84 3.66
CA ILE A 488 2.31 29.93 4.45
C ILE A 488 1.74 28.51 4.44
N LEU A 489 0.43 28.34 4.59
CA LEU A 489 -0.19 27.01 4.57
C LEU A 489 -0.13 26.35 3.19
N LEU A 490 -0.26 27.12 2.11
CA LEU A 490 -0.02 26.64 0.73
C LEU A 490 1.44 26.21 0.54
N GLU A 491 2.41 26.99 1.05
CA GLU A 491 3.83 26.63 0.99
C GLU A 491 4.09 25.30 1.71
N LEU A 492 3.50 25.07 2.90
CA LEU A 492 3.66 23.83 3.67
C LEU A 492 3.22 22.56 2.91
N SER A 493 2.29 22.68 1.97
CA SER A 493 1.83 21.58 1.10
C SER A 493 2.74 21.33 -0.11
N LYS A 494 3.75 22.17 -0.36
CA LYS A 494 4.61 22.02 -1.55
C LYS A 494 5.66 20.90 -1.41
N PRO A 495 6.07 20.27 -2.52
CA PRO A 495 7.00 19.13 -2.49
C PRO A 495 8.38 19.40 -1.86
N TYR A 496 8.88 20.65 -1.93
CA TYR A 496 10.18 20.98 -1.35
C TYR A 496 10.15 20.94 0.19
N ILE A 497 8.98 21.18 0.81
CA ILE A 497 8.78 21.05 2.25
C ILE A 497 8.82 19.59 2.67
N SER A 498 8.12 18.70 1.95
CA SER A 498 8.16 17.26 2.23
C SER A 498 9.59 16.72 2.18
N LYS A 499 10.38 17.13 1.18
CA LYS A 499 11.79 16.70 1.08
C LYS A 499 12.65 17.23 2.24
N GLN A 500 12.38 18.44 2.74
CA GLN A 500 13.06 18.95 3.94
C GLN A 500 12.68 18.14 5.19
N LEU A 501 11.41 17.77 5.35
CA LEU A 501 10.96 16.93 6.47
C LEU A 501 11.61 15.54 6.46
N GLU A 502 11.75 14.94 5.26
CA GLU A 502 12.46 13.68 5.07
C GLU A 502 13.95 13.81 5.43
N LEU A 503 14.62 14.87 4.97
CA LEU A 503 16.03 15.16 5.32
C LEU A 503 16.25 15.33 6.84
N LEU A 504 15.34 16.06 7.49
CA LEU A 504 15.40 16.30 8.93
C LEU A 504 15.07 15.03 9.74
N GLY A 505 14.51 14.00 9.11
CA GLY A 505 14.17 12.73 9.75
C GLY A 505 12.94 12.78 10.66
N VAL A 506 11.98 13.68 10.38
CA VAL A 506 10.84 14.02 11.24
C VAL A 506 9.48 13.56 10.68
N ALA A 507 9.48 12.60 9.76
CA ALA A 507 8.32 12.22 8.94
C ALA A 507 7.05 11.77 9.70
N ASN A 508 7.13 11.39 10.97
CA ASN A 508 6.00 10.96 11.81
C ASN A 508 6.09 11.52 13.24
N GLN A 509 6.70 12.68 13.41
CA GLN A 509 6.85 13.33 14.71
C GLN A 509 5.88 14.50 14.83
N PRO A 510 5.40 14.84 16.05
CA PRO A 510 4.71 16.10 16.28
C PRO A 510 5.54 17.29 15.79
N VAL A 511 4.88 18.37 15.38
CA VAL A 511 5.59 19.60 15.02
C VAL A 511 6.27 20.14 16.28
N SER A 512 7.59 19.99 16.34
CA SER A 512 8.43 20.39 17.47
C SER A 512 9.18 21.67 17.17
N ASP A 513 9.72 22.31 18.20
CA ASP A 513 10.57 23.49 18.06
C ASP A 513 11.75 23.23 17.11
N TYR A 514 12.27 22.01 17.12
CA TYR A 514 13.31 21.58 16.19
C TYR A 514 12.89 21.73 14.72
N VAL A 515 11.66 21.33 14.38
CA VAL A 515 11.12 21.47 13.02
C VAL A 515 10.95 22.95 12.68
N LEU A 516 10.37 23.74 13.59
CA LEU A 516 10.11 25.16 13.36
C LEU A 516 11.39 25.95 13.07
N HIS A 517 12.49 25.66 13.77
CA HIS A 517 13.74 26.40 13.61
C HIS A 517 14.58 25.96 12.41
N ASN A 518 14.50 24.68 12.01
CA ASN A 518 15.36 24.14 10.95
C ASN A 518 14.68 24.11 9.58
N LEU A 519 13.35 24.04 9.52
CA LEU A 519 12.62 24.05 8.26
C LEU A 519 12.64 25.46 7.64
N ARG A 520 12.90 25.53 6.34
CA ARG A 520 13.05 26.77 5.58
C ARG A 520 11.88 26.92 4.62
N ILE A 521 11.25 28.10 4.64
CA ILE A 521 10.16 28.48 3.75
C ILE A 521 10.63 29.60 2.83
N VAL A 522 10.24 29.49 1.56
CA VAL A 522 10.36 30.59 0.60
C VAL A 522 9.25 31.59 0.88
N CYS A 523 9.63 32.85 1.06
CA CYS A 523 8.74 33.94 1.40
C CYS A 523 8.81 35.00 0.29
N GLU A 524 7.78 35.02 -0.55
CA GLU A 524 7.58 36.08 -1.53
C GLU A 524 7.16 37.39 -0.85
N ASN A 525 7.21 38.51 -1.56
CA ASN A 525 6.69 39.77 -1.04
C ASN A 525 5.16 39.71 -0.82
N LEU A 526 4.65 40.52 0.12
CA LEU A 526 3.24 40.47 0.53
C LEU A 526 2.22 40.63 -0.62
N PRO A 527 2.41 41.54 -1.60
CA PRO A 527 1.54 41.59 -2.78
C PRO A 527 1.50 40.27 -3.56
N ARG A 528 2.65 39.64 -3.78
CA ARG A 528 2.74 38.38 -4.51
C ARG A 528 2.14 37.21 -3.74
N GLN A 529 2.30 37.18 -2.41
CA GLN A 529 1.62 36.20 -1.55
C GLN A 529 0.11 36.22 -1.77
N LYS A 530 -0.50 37.41 -1.79
CA LYS A 530 -1.95 37.58 -1.99
C LYS A 530 -2.41 37.13 -3.38
N GLU A 531 -1.62 37.37 -4.42
CA GLU A 531 -1.91 36.85 -5.77
C GLU A 531 -1.93 35.31 -5.79
N ILE A 532 -0.91 34.67 -5.21
CA ILE A 532 -0.81 33.21 -5.14
C ILE A 532 -2.00 32.60 -4.40
N VAL A 533 -2.40 33.21 -3.27
CA VAL A 533 -3.57 32.78 -2.51
C VAL A 533 -4.84 32.90 -3.35
N LEU A 534 -5.03 34.04 -4.05
CA LEU A 534 -6.20 34.27 -4.89
C LEU A 534 -6.27 33.28 -6.07
N GLU A 535 -5.13 32.97 -6.70
CA GLU A 535 -5.03 31.96 -7.76
C GLU A 535 -5.41 30.57 -7.25
N ALA A 536 -4.88 30.15 -6.10
CA ALA A 536 -5.19 28.87 -5.48
C ALA A 536 -6.69 28.75 -5.14
N GLN A 537 -7.30 29.80 -4.58
CA GLN A 537 -8.74 29.83 -4.30
C GLN A 537 -9.58 29.68 -5.57
N LYS A 538 -9.21 30.38 -6.65
CA LYS A 538 -9.90 30.26 -7.94
C LYS A 538 -9.81 28.86 -8.51
N GLN A 539 -8.64 28.23 -8.40
CA GLN A 539 -8.44 26.86 -8.88
C GLN A 539 -9.34 25.87 -8.12
N ILE A 540 -9.36 25.93 -6.78
CA ILE A 540 -10.19 25.05 -5.95
C ILE A 540 -11.68 25.24 -6.28
N VAL A 541 -12.15 26.49 -6.42
CA VAL A 541 -13.54 26.77 -6.79
C VAL A 541 -13.88 26.18 -8.16
N SER A 542 -12.96 26.27 -9.12
CA SER A 542 -13.14 25.67 -10.45
C SER A 542 -13.24 24.15 -10.38
N GLU A 543 -12.38 23.49 -9.62
CA GLU A 543 -12.38 22.03 -9.44
C GLU A 543 -13.66 21.55 -8.74
N LEU A 544 -14.10 22.25 -7.69
CA LEU A 544 -15.38 21.98 -7.01
C LEU A 544 -16.58 22.18 -7.94
N HIS A 545 -16.54 23.19 -8.82
CA HIS A 545 -17.61 23.43 -9.78
C HIS A 545 -17.75 22.29 -10.80
N ILE A 546 -16.62 21.79 -11.31
CA ILE A 546 -16.58 20.64 -12.22
C ILE A 546 -17.15 19.41 -11.51
N GLY A 547 -16.65 19.07 -10.32
CA GLY A 547 -17.12 17.89 -9.57
C GLY A 547 -18.61 17.96 -9.20
N LEU A 548 -19.13 19.14 -8.87
CA LEU A 548 -20.56 19.33 -8.61
C LEU A 548 -21.42 19.17 -9.88
N SER A 549 -20.92 19.66 -11.01
CA SER A 549 -21.60 19.49 -12.31
C SER A 549 -21.70 18.02 -12.69
N ASP A 550 -20.60 17.27 -12.54
CA ASP A 550 -20.57 15.83 -12.84
C ASP A 550 -21.56 15.07 -11.96
N ALA A 551 -21.54 15.30 -10.65
CA ALA A 551 -22.48 14.70 -9.71
C ALA A 551 -23.95 15.05 -10.04
N HIS A 552 -24.22 16.29 -10.49
CA HIS A 552 -25.55 16.70 -10.91
C HIS A 552 -25.99 15.97 -12.19
N THR A 553 -25.10 15.79 -13.16
CA THR A 553 -25.41 15.06 -14.39
C THR A 553 -25.70 13.58 -14.11
N ASP A 554 -24.94 12.95 -13.22
CA ASP A 554 -25.15 11.55 -12.85
C ASP A 554 -26.45 11.36 -12.06
N TYR A 555 -26.75 12.26 -11.13
CA TYR A 555 -28.05 12.27 -10.45
C TYR A 555 -29.22 12.42 -11.43
N ARG A 556 -29.10 13.31 -12.42
CA ARG A 556 -30.15 13.47 -13.45
C ARG A 556 -30.33 12.19 -14.27
N LYS A 557 -29.25 11.53 -14.67
CA LYS A 557 -29.31 10.25 -15.39
C LYS A 557 -30.06 9.18 -14.58
N ASP A 558 -29.72 9.02 -13.29
CA ASP A 558 -30.38 8.06 -12.39
C ASP A 558 -31.89 8.33 -12.25
N VAL A 559 -32.28 9.59 -12.01
CA VAL A 559 -33.70 10.00 -11.93
C VAL A 559 -34.44 9.71 -13.23
N HIS A 560 -33.81 9.93 -14.39
CA HIS A 560 -34.43 9.69 -15.69
C HIS A 560 -34.66 8.19 -15.98
N ILE A 561 -33.71 7.31 -15.62
CA ILE A 561 -33.86 5.85 -15.72
C ILE A 561 -35.04 5.38 -14.86
N LYS A 562 -35.10 5.84 -13.60
CA LYS A 562 -36.20 5.50 -12.68
C LYS A 562 -37.56 5.97 -13.18
N LYS A 563 -37.64 7.18 -13.74
CA LYS A 563 -38.88 7.71 -14.35
C LYS A 563 -39.33 6.84 -15.52
N HIS A 564 -38.41 6.31 -16.32
CA HIS A 564 -38.75 5.48 -17.47
C HIS A 564 -39.36 4.14 -17.03
N ALA A 565 -38.75 3.45 -16.05
CA ALA A 565 -39.28 2.21 -15.50
C ALA A 565 -40.72 2.36 -14.98
N ILE A 566 -41.01 3.46 -14.29
CA ILE A 566 -42.38 3.79 -13.85
C ILE A 566 -43.31 4.05 -15.04
N GLY A 567 -42.84 4.80 -16.04
CA GLY A 567 -43.61 5.12 -17.25
C GLY A 567 -44.08 3.88 -18.01
N GLN A 568 -43.25 2.85 -18.12
CA GLN A 568 -43.62 1.58 -18.76
C GLN A 568 -44.76 0.87 -18.04
N THR A 569 -44.70 0.81 -16.70
CA THR A 569 -45.75 0.17 -15.91
C THR A 569 -47.07 0.94 -15.97
N VAL A 570 -47.02 2.28 -15.97
CA VAL A 570 -48.21 3.12 -16.19
C VAL A 570 -48.82 2.88 -17.57
N GLY A 571 -47.99 2.77 -18.61
CA GLY A 571 -48.47 2.46 -19.97
C GLY A 571 -49.19 1.11 -20.04
N SER A 572 -48.65 0.08 -19.39
CA SER A 572 -49.30 -1.24 -19.31
C SER A 572 -50.65 -1.18 -18.58
N ILE A 573 -50.77 -0.38 -17.51
CA ILE A 573 -52.05 -0.17 -16.80
C ILE A 573 -53.06 0.48 -17.74
N GLY A 574 -52.65 1.46 -18.53
CA GLY A 574 -53.50 2.13 -19.53
C GLY A 574 -54.11 1.15 -20.53
N ASN A 575 -53.31 0.23 -21.07
CA ASN A 575 -53.79 -0.75 -22.05
C ASN A 575 -54.85 -1.70 -21.46
N TRP A 576 -54.65 -2.18 -20.23
CA TRP A 576 -55.65 -3.02 -19.55
C TRP A 576 -56.90 -2.23 -19.17
N TRP A 577 -56.77 -0.95 -18.85
CA TRP A 577 -57.89 -0.07 -18.57
C TRP A 577 -58.77 0.14 -19.81
N THR A 578 -58.18 0.31 -20.99
CA THR A 578 -58.92 0.41 -22.26
C THR A 578 -59.76 -0.84 -22.55
N LEU A 579 -59.22 -2.03 -22.27
CA LEU A 579 -59.98 -3.29 -22.41
C LEU A 579 -61.16 -3.38 -21.42
N LEU A 580 -61.03 -2.82 -20.22
CA LEU A 580 -62.14 -2.69 -19.28
C LEU A 580 -63.21 -1.70 -19.75
N GLU A 581 -62.82 -0.58 -20.37
CA GLU A 581 -63.75 0.39 -20.93
C GLU A 581 -64.54 -0.20 -22.12
N GLU A 582 -63.89 -0.96 -23.00
CA GLU A 582 -64.55 -1.68 -24.09
C GLU A 582 -65.54 -2.75 -23.59
N ALA A 583 -65.21 -3.44 -22.49
CA ALA A 583 -66.11 -4.39 -21.84
C ALA A 583 -67.32 -3.69 -21.19
N ARG A 584 -67.12 -2.50 -20.61
CA ARG A 584 -68.17 -1.69 -19.98
C ARG A 584 -69.19 -1.17 -21.00
N ASP A 585 -68.73 -0.71 -22.16
CA ASP A 585 -69.60 -0.10 -23.18
C ASP A 585 -70.54 -1.12 -23.87
N LYS A 586 -70.30 -2.43 -23.72
CA LYS A 586 -71.10 -3.51 -24.34
C LYS A 586 -72.33 -3.99 -23.54
N GLY A 587 -72.56 -3.48 -22.32
CA GLY A 587 -73.85 -3.56 -21.62
C GLY A 587 -74.36 -4.94 -21.14
N ASN A 588 -74.49 -5.05 -19.81
CA ASN A 588 -75.22 -6.04 -18.97
C ASN A 588 -74.53 -7.33 -18.48
N LEU A 589 -74.61 -7.48 -17.15
CA LEU A 589 -74.19 -8.58 -16.26
C LEU A 589 -72.77 -9.11 -16.49
N ILE A 590 -71.85 -8.40 -15.82
CA ILE A 590 -70.41 -8.66 -15.82
C ILE A 590 -70.10 -9.84 -14.88
N ASN A 591 -69.50 -10.90 -15.42
CA ASN A 591 -68.98 -12.06 -14.68
C ASN A 591 -67.48 -12.22 -15.01
N GLU A 592 -66.65 -12.59 -14.05
CA GLU A 592 -65.20 -12.79 -14.20
C GLU A 592 -64.80 -13.82 -15.28
N SER A 593 -65.71 -14.73 -15.65
CA SER A 593 -65.50 -15.70 -16.75
C SER A 593 -65.87 -15.18 -18.14
N MET A 594 -66.35 -13.93 -18.25
CA MET A 594 -66.69 -13.31 -19.53
C MET A 594 -65.43 -13.03 -20.34
N ILE A 595 -65.38 -13.54 -21.55
CA ILE A 595 -64.31 -13.31 -22.52
C ILE A 595 -64.52 -11.94 -23.18
N ILE A 596 -63.47 -11.12 -23.26
CA ILE A 596 -63.55 -9.74 -23.76
C ILE A 596 -63.10 -9.68 -25.22
N GLY A 597 -64.02 -9.30 -26.11
CA GLY A 597 -63.72 -9.17 -27.55
C GLY A 597 -63.41 -10.52 -28.22
N ASP A 598 -62.60 -10.50 -29.29
CA ASP A 598 -62.07 -11.70 -29.95
C ASP A 598 -60.82 -12.27 -29.25
N SER A 599 -60.42 -11.68 -28.12
CA SER A 599 -59.27 -12.15 -27.35
C SER A 599 -59.73 -13.30 -26.43
N GLU A 600 -58.99 -14.41 -26.37
CA GLU A 600 -59.29 -15.55 -25.48
C GLU A 600 -59.11 -15.24 -23.98
N ILE A 601 -59.10 -13.96 -23.58
CA ILE A 601 -58.78 -13.50 -22.23
C ILE A 601 -60.07 -13.18 -21.47
N SER A 602 -60.20 -13.75 -20.27
CA SER A 602 -61.33 -13.48 -19.39
C SER A 602 -61.18 -12.15 -18.64
N LEU A 603 -62.31 -11.56 -18.25
CA LEU A 603 -62.33 -10.35 -17.42
C LEU A 603 -61.59 -10.52 -16.09
N GLY A 604 -61.68 -11.72 -15.47
CA GLY A 604 -60.89 -12.05 -14.28
C GLY A 604 -59.39 -11.93 -14.52
N ALA A 605 -58.89 -12.42 -15.67
CA ALA A 605 -57.49 -12.29 -16.04
C ALA A 605 -57.07 -10.83 -16.28
N VAL A 606 -57.94 -9.97 -16.81
CA VAL A 606 -57.67 -8.53 -16.95
C VAL A 606 -57.55 -7.84 -15.59
N LEU A 607 -58.43 -8.16 -14.64
CA LEU A 607 -58.37 -7.62 -13.28
C LEU A 607 -57.13 -8.10 -12.51
N ASP A 608 -56.76 -9.38 -12.65
CA ASP A 608 -55.54 -9.93 -12.06
C ASP A 608 -54.28 -9.30 -12.65
N ASN A 609 -54.24 -9.06 -13.97
CA ASN A 609 -53.13 -8.39 -14.62
C ASN A 609 -53.00 -6.92 -14.20
N LEU A 610 -54.11 -6.19 -14.04
CA LEU A 610 -54.09 -4.85 -13.46
C LEU A 610 -53.55 -4.87 -12.03
N ARG A 611 -54.00 -5.80 -11.20
CA ARG A 611 -53.51 -5.97 -9.83
C ARG A 611 -52.01 -6.25 -9.79
N ASN A 612 -51.50 -7.10 -10.69
CA ASN A 612 -50.08 -7.37 -10.83
C ASN A 612 -49.30 -6.14 -11.30
N CYS A 613 -49.84 -5.34 -12.22
CA CYS A 613 -49.24 -4.09 -12.67
C CYS A 613 -49.17 -3.05 -11.55
N PHE A 614 -50.22 -2.89 -10.75
CA PHE A 614 -50.19 -2.04 -9.56
C PHE A 614 -49.15 -2.53 -8.53
N GLY A 615 -49.01 -3.86 -8.36
CA GLY A 615 -47.94 -4.44 -7.53
C GLY A 615 -46.54 -4.09 -8.02
N ARG A 616 -46.29 -4.20 -9.33
CA ARG A 616 -45.01 -3.79 -9.97
C ARG A 616 -44.75 -2.29 -9.81
N LEU A 617 -45.78 -1.45 -10.02
CA LEU A 617 -45.67 0.00 -9.87
C LEU A 617 -45.36 0.39 -8.43
N SER A 618 -45.96 -0.30 -7.45
CA SER A 618 -45.68 -0.10 -6.03
C SER A 618 -44.22 -0.44 -5.70
N VAL A 619 -43.67 -1.53 -6.24
CA VAL A 619 -42.26 -1.90 -6.07
C VAL A 619 -41.31 -0.91 -6.75
N GLN A 620 -41.67 -0.39 -7.94
CA GLN A 620 -40.88 0.61 -8.64
C GLN A 620 -40.87 1.98 -7.92
N ILE A 621 -41.99 2.38 -7.31
CA ILE A 621 -42.08 3.57 -6.46
C ILE A 621 -41.27 3.38 -5.16
N ASP A 622 -41.35 2.21 -4.52
CA ASP A 622 -40.55 1.90 -3.33
C ASP A 622 -39.04 1.92 -3.62
N ARG A 623 -38.64 1.52 -4.83
CA ARG A 623 -37.24 1.54 -5.30
C ARG A 623 -36.82 2.89 -5.90
N PHE A 624 -37.72 3.85 -6.06
CA PHE A 624 -37.39 5.19 -6.58
C PHE A 624 -36.33 5.90 -5.70
N ASP A 625 -36.35 5.60 -4.41
CA ASP A 625 -35.45 6.16 -3.39
C ASP A 625 -34.21 5.27 -3.10
N ARG A 626 -34.11 4.06 -3.66
CA ARG A 626 -33.01 3.10 -3.41
C ARG A 626 -32.49 2.48 -4.72
N GLY A 627 -31.25 2.79 -5.10
CA GLY A 627 -30.64 2.41 -6.38
C GLY A 627 -30.62 0.90 -6.72
N TYR A 628 -30.45 0.59 -8.01
CA TYR A 628 -30.43 -0.77 -8.56
C TYR A 628 -29.10 -1.49 -8.27
N ASN A 629 -28.94 -2.08 -7.09
CA ASN A 629 -27.85 -3.03 -6.84
C ASN A 629 -28.26 -4.43 -7.35
N ALA A 630 -28.15 -4.68 -8.66
CA ALA A 630 -28.45 -5.98 -9.25
C ALA A 630 -27.20 -6.87 -9.28
N THR A 631 -27.30 -8.07 -8.69
CA THR A 631 -26.24 -9.09 -8.69
C THR A 631 -26.41 -10.05 -9.87
N SER A 632 -25.34 -10.30 -10.62
CA SER A 632 -25.31 -11.28 -11.70
C SER A 632 -25.41 -12.71 -11.15
N VAL A 633 -26.18 -13.57 -11.84
CA VAL A 633 -26.37 -14.98 -11.50
C VAL A 633 -26.22 -15.84 -12.75
N ILE A 634 -26.00 -17.15 -12.58
CA ILE A 634 -26.03 -18.09 -13.70
C ILE A 634 -27.49 -18.31 -14.10
N ILE A 635 -27.83 -18.04 -15.36
CA ILE A 635 -29.17 -18.18 -15.94
C ILE A 635 -29.12 -19.25 -17.02
N ASN A 636 -30.01 -20.23 -16.94
CA ASN A 636 -30.34 -21.11 -18.06
C ASN A 636 -31.28 -20.37 -19.00
N LEU A 637 -30.81 -20.01 -20.20
CA LEU A 637 -31.57 -19.19 -21.15
C LEU A 637 -32.85 -19.88 -21.61
N ASP A 638 -32.84 -21.19 -21.83
CA ASP A 638 -34.02 -21.91 -22.32
C ASP A 638 -35.13 -21.93 -21.24
N GLU A 639 -34.76 -22.11 -19.97
CA GLU A 639 -35.71 -22.00 -18.85
C GLU A 639 -36.22 -20.57 -18.67
N PHE A 640 -35.34 -19.58 -18.74
CA PHE A 640 -35.70 -18.17 -18.61
C PHE A 640 -36.68 -17.73 -19.71
N ILE A 641 -36.44 -18.09 -20.97
CA ILE A 641 -37.32 -17.72 -22.10
C ILE A 641 -38.71 -18.33 -21.91
N ASN A 642 -38.79 -19.61 -21.52
CA ASN A 642 -40.07 -20.27 -21.27
C ASN A 642 -40.83 -19.62 -20.10
N GLU A 643 -40.16 -19.30 -19.01
CA GLU A 643 -40.74 -18.57 -17.87
C GLU A 643 -41.21 -17.17 -18.27
N TYR A 644 -40.40 -16.46 -19.06
CA TYR A 644 -40.68 -15.11 -19.54
C TYR A 644 -41.93 -15.09 -20.43
N ILE A 645 -42.02 -15.99 -21.42
CA ILE A 645 -43.18 -16.11 -22.31
C ILE A 645 -44.45 -16.45 -21.52
N GLY A 646 -44.36 -17.38 -20.57
CA GLY A 646 -45.49 -17.78 -19.73
C GLY A 646 -46.03 -16.64 -18.85
N THR A 647 -45.18 -15.68 -18.49
CA THR A 647 -45.54 -14.53 -17.63
C THR A 647 -45.79 -13.23 -18.39
N HIS A 648 -45.46 -13.16 -19.68
CA HIS A 648 -45.59 -11.99 -20.54
C HIS A 648 -46.35 -12.33 -21.84
N SER A 649 -47.49 -13.02 -21.70
CA SER A 649 -48.42 -13.25 -22.81
C SER A 649 -49.03 -11.93 -23.27
N SER A 650 -49.12 -11.75 -24.59
CA SER A 650 -49.66 -10.53 -25.20
C SER A 650 -50.86 -10.90 -26.06
N PRO A 651 -51.96 -10.13 -26.01
CA PRO A 651 -53.05 -10.31 -26.96
C PRO A 651 -52.68 -9.78 -28.37
N ILE A 652 -51.60 -8.98 -28.50
CA ILE A 652 -51.21 -8.27 -29.74
C ILE A 652 -50.48 -9.17 -30.73
N PHE A 653 -49.71 -10.14 -30.23
CA PHE A 653 -48.84 -11.00 -31.04
C PHE A 653 -48.65 -12.37 -30.37
N LYS A 654 -48.17 -13.36 -31.14
CA LYS A 654 -47.79 -14.68 -30.62
C LYS A 654 -46.27 -14.88 -30.69
N TYR A 655 -45.71 -15.65 -29.75
CA TYR A 655 -44.30 -16.02 -29.78
C TYR A 655 -44.07 -17.27 -30.64
N GLU A 656 -43.00 -17.25 -31.42
CA GLU A 656 -42.48 -18.39 -32.17
C GLU A 656 -41.04 -18.67 -31.70
N ILE A 657 -40.75 -19.91 -31.28
CA ILE A 657 -39.40 -20.31 -30.86
C ILE A 657 -38.78 -21.16 -31.97
N VAL A 658 -37.57 -20.80 -32.41
CA VAL A 658 -36.80 -21.58 -33.39
C VAL A 658 -35.56 -22.13 -32.71
N ASP A 659 -35.41 -23.46 -32.71
CA ASP A 659 -34.26 -24.18 -32.12
C ASP A 659 -33.43 -24.77 -33.28
N ASP A 660 -32.19 -24.29 -33.46
CA ASP A 660 -31.35 -24.72 -34.59
C ASP A 660 -30.58 -26.01 -34.22
N GLU A 661 -31.11 -27.17 -34.61
CA GLU A 661 -30.48 -28.50 -34.39
C GLU A 661 -29.38 -28.86 -35.41
N ASN A 662 -28.94 -27.93 -36.28
CA ASN A 662 -28.10 -28.26 -37.46
C ASN A 662 -26.57 -28.19 -37.30
N SER A 663 -26.03 -28.12 -36.08
CA SER A 663 -24.60 -28.40 -35.84
C SER A 663 -24.43 -29.71 -35.09
N LYS A 664 -24.80 -30.84 -35.71
CA LYS A 664 -24.44 -32.19 -35.24
C LYS A 664 -23.19 -32.66 -36.00
N PRO A 665 -22.00 -32.78 -35.37
CA PRO A 665 -21.01 -33.75 -35.82
C PRO A 665 -21.62 -35.14 -35.58
N GLU A 666 -21.61 -36.01 -36.59
CA GLU A 666 -22.11 -37.37 -36.46
C GLU A 666 -21.35 -38.13 -35.36
N GLY A 667 -22.10 -38.62 -34.36
CA GLY A 667 -21.63 -39.62 -33.41
C GLY A 667 -21.31 -39.11 -32.01
N GLU A 668 -22.31 -38.63 -31.26
CA GLU A 668 -22.29 -38.66 -29.79
C GLU A 668 -23.74 -38.67 -29.26
N THR A 669 -24.03 -39.62 -28.37
CA THR A 669 -25.32 -39.82 -27.71
C THR A 669 -25.52 -38.83 -26.57
N GLU A 670 -26.69 -38.19 -26.55
CA GLU A 670 -27.38 -37.55 -25.42
C GLU A 670 -26.55 -36.71 -24.42
N SER A 671 -26.51 -35.39 -24.66
CA SER A 671 -26.70 -34.38 -23.61
C SER A 671 -27.05 -33.03 -24.25
N LYS A 672 -28.27 -32.53 -24.00
CA LYS A 672 -28.71 -31.19 -24.42
C LYS A 672 -27.82 -30.18 -23.66
N LYS A 673 -26.80 -29.61 -24.30
CA LYS A 673 -25.91 -28.63 -23.66
C LYS A 673 -26.76 -27.50 -23.06
N LEU A 674 -26.66 -27.31 -21.75
CA LEU A 674 -27.35 -26.21 -21.05
C LEU A 674 -26.79 -24.89 -21.55
N ARG A 675 -27.64 -24.04 -22.15
CA ARG A 675 -27.25 -22.72 -22.65
C ARG A 675 -27.25 -21.73 -21.47
N THR A 676 -26.15 -21.70 -20.71
CA THR A 676 -26.01 -20.88 -19.50
C THR A 676 -25.25 -19.57 -19.74
N ILE A 677 -25.76 -18.48 -19.17
CA ILE A 677 -25.11 -17.15 -19.17
C ILE A 677 -24.94 -16.63 -17.75
N PHE A 678 -23.98 -15.73 -17.54
CA PHE A 678 -23.81 -15.02 -16.26
C PHE A 678 -24.30 -13.58 -16.39
N PHE A 679 -25.52 -13.30 -15.91
CA PHE A 679 -26.18 -12.01 -16.09
C PHE A 679 -27.24 -11.78 -15.00
N PRO A 680 -27.61 -10.53 -14.64
CA PRO A 680 -28.70 -10.33 -13.68
C PRO A 680 -30.07 -10.66 -14.31
N LYS A 681 -30.81 -11.60 -13.69
CA LYS A 681 -32.11 -12.09 -14.22
C LYS A 681 -33.12 -10.97 -14.46
N ASP A 682 -33.21 -10.03 -13.52
CA ASP A 682 -34.14 -8.90 -13.61
C ASP A 682 -33.76 -7.92 -14.75
N VAL A 683 -32.46 -7.69 -14.97
CA VAL A 683 -31.96 -6.80 -16.03
C VAL A 683 -32.21 -7.43 -17.41
N LEU A 684 -32.01 -8.74 -17.55
CA LEU A 684 -32.34 -9.45 -18.79
C LEU A 684 -33.84 -9.34 -19.12
N ALA A 685 -34.71 -9.47 -18.11
CA ALA A 685 -36.15 -9.28 -18.30
C ALA A 685 -36.50 -7.84 -18.70
N MET A 686 -35.80 -6.83 -18.17
CA MET A 686 -35.97 -5.43 -18.59
C MET A 686 -35.59 -5.24 -20.06
N ILE A 687 -34.46 -5.80 -20.49
CA ILE A 687 -34.02 -5.75 -21.90
C ILE A 687 -35.05 -6.41 -22.82
N MET A 688 -35.56 -7.60 -22.46
CA MET A 688 -36.60 -8.29 -23.22
C MET A 688 -37.87 -7.44 -23.36
N ASN A 689 -38.31 -6.80 -22.27
CA ASN A 689 -39.48 -5.93 -22.26
C ASN A 689 -39.29 -4.72 -23.19
N ASN A 690 -38.10 -4.10 -23.20
CA ASN A 690 -37.78 -2.98 -24.08
C ASN A 690 -37.89 -3.37 -25.56
N VAL A 691 -37.32 -4.52 -25.94
CA VAL A 691 -37.37 -5.03 -27.32
C VAL A 691 -38.81 -5.33 -27.75
N ILE A 692 -39.59 -5.99 -26.89
CA ILE A 692 -40.99 -6.35 -27.19
C ILE A 692 -41.88 -5.10 -27.24
N SER A 693 -41.68 -4.14 -26.34
CA SER A 693 -42.44 -2.89 -26.35
C SER A 693 -42.20 -2.11 -27.64
N ASN A 694 -40.96 -2.10 -28.16
CA ASN A 694 -40.66 -1.51 -29.47
C ASN A 694 -41.38 -2.24 -30.61
N ALA A 695 -41.45 -3.57 -30.58
CA ALA A 695 -42.19 -4.34 -31.58
C ALA A 695 -43.70 -4.03 -31.54
N CYS A 696 -44.31 -3.93 -30.35
CA CYS A 696 -45.71 -3.53 -30.21
C CYS A 696 -45.97 -2.12 -30.75
N ALA A 697 -45.18 -1.15 -30.31
CA ALA A 697 -45.41 0.26 -30.62
C ALA A 697 -45.11 0.61 -32.07
N HIS A 698 -44.02 0.09 -32.64
CA HIS A 698 -43.52 0.51 -33.95
C HIS A 698 -43.67 -0.57 -35.04
N GLY A 699 -43.69 -1.84 -34.66
CA GLY A 699 -43.88 -2.96 -35.59
C GLY A 699 -45.36 -3.24 -35.84
N PHE A 700 -46.18 -3.29 -34.79
CA PHE A 700 -47.59 -3.68 -34.86
C PHE A 700 -48.59 -2.52 -34.68
N ASP A 701 -48.12 -1.29 -34.48
CA ASP A 701 -48.94 -0.11 -34.14
C ASP A 701 -49.95 -0.38 -33.00
N ASN A 702 -49.56 -1.18 -32.01
CA ASN A 702 -50.40 -1.67 -30.91
C ASN A 702 -51.73 -2.33 -31.37
N THR A 703 -51.80 -2.83 -32.60
CA THR A 703 -53.02 -3.38 -33.20
C THR A 703 -53.02 -4.90 -33.14
N MET A 704 -54.13 -5.48 -32.65
CA MET A 704 -54.35 -6.93 -32.55
C MET A 704 -54.38 -7.58 -33.95
N SER A 705 -53.57 -8.61 -34.18
CA SER A 705 -53.74 -9.51 -35.34
C SER A 705 -53.24 -10.91 -35.05
N SER A 706 -53.96 -11.93 -35.53
CA SER A 706 -53.55 -13.33 -35.43
C SER A 706 -52.30 -13.66 -36.27
N SER A 707 -51.90 -12.74 -37.16
CA SER A 707 -50.69 -12.84 -37.99
C SER A 707 -49.44 -12.20 -37.38
N ASN A 708 -49.55 -11.48 -36.26
CA ASN A 708 -48.41 -10.82 -35.62
C ASN A 708 -47.57 -11.84 -34.85
N LEU A 709 -46.29 -11.93 -35.18
CA LEU A 709 -45.35 -12.90 -34.62
C LEU A 709 -44.08 -12.22 -34.13
N VAL A 710 -43.65 -12.61 -32.92
CA VAL A 710 -42.32 -12.32 -32.38
C VAL A 710 -41.55 -13.64 -32.31
N ARG A 711 -40.49 -13.74 -33.10
CA ARG A 711 -39.63 -14.92 -33.17
C ARG A 711 -38.42 -14.76 -32.25
N ILE A 712 -38.20 -15.77 -31.41
CA ILE A 712 -37.05 -15.89 -30.51
C ILE A 712 -36.20 -17.08 -30.95
N ALA A 713 -34.92 -16.85 -31.21
CA ALA A 713 -33.96 -17.88 -31.59
C ALA A 713 -32.69 -17.77 -30.74
N VAL A 714 -32.09 -18.91 -30.38
CA VAL A 714 -30.84 -18.96 -29.62
C VAL A 714 -29.80 -19.73 -30.41
N GLU A 715 -28.68 -19.07 -30.70
CA GLU A 715 -27.56 -19.63 -31.45
C GLU A 715 -26.31 -19.71 -30.57
N VAL A 716 -25.53 -20.78 -30.71
CA VAL A 716 -24.25 -20.94 -30.01
C VAL A 716 -23.14 -21.06 -31.05
N SER A 717 -22.24 -20.08 -31.10
CA SER A 717 -21.15 -20.04 -32.07
C SER A 717 -19.86 -19.59 -31.38
N GLY A 718 -18.76 -20.34 -31.53
CA GLY A 718 -17.43 -19.90 -31.09
C GLY A 718 -17.27 -19.55 -29.61
N GLY A 719 -18.08 -20.09 -28.69
CA GLY A 719 -18.01 -19.79 -27.25
C GLY A 719 -18.80 -18.56 -26.81
N VAL A 720 -19.63 -17.98 -27.69
CA VAL A 720 -20.63 -16.96 -27.37
C VAL A 720 -22.04 -17.49 -27.63
N ILE A 721 -22.98 -17.05 -26.80
CA ILE A 721 -24.41 -17.37 -26.91
C ILE A 721 -25.13 -16.12 -27.43
N ILE A 722 -25.86 -16.26 -28.53
CA ILE A 722 -26.56 -15.16 -29.19
C ILE A 722 -28.08 -15.41 -29.08
N LEU A 723 -28.78 -14.52 -28.38
CA LEU A 723 -30.23 -14.48 -28.30
C LEU A 723 -30.77 -13.48 -29.32
N SER A 724 -31.49 -13.98 -30.31
CA SER A 724 -32.10 -13.20 -31.38
C SER A 724 -33.60 -13.04 -31.15
N ILE A 725 -34.09 -11.79 -31.16
CA ILE A 725 -35.51 -11.46 -31.00
C ILE A 725 -35.93 -10.63 -32.21
N SER A 726 -36.90 -11.11 -32.98
CA SER A 726 -37.32 -10.47 -34.22
C SER A 726 -38.84 -10.39 -34.34
N ASN A 727 -39.36 -9.38 -35.05
CA ASN A 727 -40.81 -9.23 -35.27
C ASN A 727 -41.13 -9.14 -36.77
N ASN A 728 -42.29 -9.67 -37.17
CA ASN A 728 -42.78 -9.66 -38.56
C ASN A 728 -43.66 -8.44 -38.89
N GLY A 729 -43.59 -7.39 -38.06
CA GLY A 729 -44.36 -6.16 -38.21
C GLY A 729 -43.83 -5.26 -39.31
N LYS A 730 -44.18 -3.98 -39.26
CA LYS A 730 -43.70 -2.98 -40.22
C LYS A 730 -42.17 -2.85 -40.16
N PRO A 731 -41.49 -2.75 -41.32
CA PRO A 731 -40.06 -2.48 -41.36
C PRO A 731 -39.74 -1.09 -40.79
N ALA A 732 -38.52 -0.92 -40.29
CA ALA A 732 -38.07 0.36 -39.78
C ALA A 732 -38.14 1.46 -40.88
N PRO A 733 -38.55 2.70 -40.52
CA PRO A 733 -38.57 3.84 -41.42
C PRO A 733 -37.23 4.08 -42.13
N SER A 734 -37.24 4.61 -43.36
CA SER A 734 -36.02 4.82 -44.18
C SER A 734 -35.02 5.82 -43.60
N ASP A 735 -35.44 6.67 -42.68
CA ASP A 735 -34.64 7.68 -41.99
C ASP A 735 -34.01 7.19 -40.67
N MET A 736 -34.38 5.97 -40.25
CA MET A 736 -33.95 5.34 -39.00
C MET A 736 -32.89 4.25 -39.26
N SER A 737 -31.65 4.46 -38.80
CA SER A 737 -30.58 3.46 -38.84
C SER A 737 -30.48 2.71 -37.52
N ALA A 738 -29.84 1.52 -37.52
CA ALA A 738 -29.59 0.75 -36.29
C ALA A 738 -28.90 1.59 -35.20
N GLU A 739 -27.88 2.38 -35.56
CA GLU A 739 -27.21 3.28 -34.60
C GLU A 739 -28.13 4.40 -34.07
N LYS A 740 -28.99 4.97 -34.91
CA LYS A 740 -29.96 5.97 -34.45
C LYS A 740 -30.96 5.37 -33.46
N ILE A 741 -31.40 4.12 -33.66
CA ILE A 741 -32.33 3.44 -32.73
C ILE A 741 -31.68 3.23 -31.37
N MET A 742 -30.36 3.06 -31.33
CA MET A 742 -29.57 2.93 -30.10
C MET A 742 -29.06 4.26 -29.53
N THR A 743 -29.38 5.41 -30.13
CA THR A 743 -28.92 6.72 -29.68
C THR A 743 -29.97 7.38 -28.79
N TYR A 744 -29.53 7.95 -27.68
CA TYR A 744 -30.43 8.58 -26.70
C TYR A 744 -31.25 9.72 -27.34
N GLY A 745 -32.58 9.62 -27.28
CA GLY A 745 -33.50 10.69 -27.66
C GLY A 745 -33.91 10.71 -29.13
N GLU A 746 -33.50 9.71 -29.92
CA GLU A 746 -33.86 9.59 -31.34
C GLU A 746 -35.05 8.63 -31.51
N SER A 747 -36.17 9.14 -32.04
CA SER A 747 -37.39 8.36 -32.32
C SER A 747 -38.07 8.84 -33.61
N SER A 748 -38.71 7.92 -34.33
CA SER A 748 -39.59 8.24 -35.45
C SER A 748 -40.89 8.95 -35.02
N ASP A 749 -41.23 8.95 -33.72
CA ASP A 749 -42.39 9.69 -33.19
C ASP A 749 -42.14 10.26 -31.77
N LEU A 750 -41.48 11.42 -31.73
CA LEU A 750 -41.11 12.17 -30.52
C LEU A 750 -42.29 12.67 -29.67
N ARG A 751 -43.54 12.58 -30.16
CA ARG A 751 -44.73 13.05 -29.42
C ARG A 751 -45.33 11.98 -28.50
N SER A 752 -45.02 10.71 -28.76
CA SER A 752 -45.62 9.54 -28.10
C SER A 752 -44.55 8.68 -27.40
N HIS A 753 -43.35 8.56 -27.99
CA HIS A 753 -42.25 7.75 -27.46
C HIS A 753 -40.94 8.56 -27.47
N CYS A 754 -40.15 8.50 -26.39
CA CYS A 754 -38.98 9.37 -26.21
C CYS A 754 -37.69 8.87 -26.91
N GLY A 755 -37.71 7.77 -27.66
CA GLY A 755 -36.51 7.25 -28.35
C GLY A 755 -35.42 6.72 -27.41
N ILE A 756 -35.81 6.11 -26.29
CA ILE A 756 -34.88 5.73 -25.20
C ILE A 756 -34.63 4.22 -25.15
N GLY A 757 -35.61 3.40 -25.56
CA GLY A 757 -35.56 1.95 -25.34
C GLY A 757 -34.34 1.26 -25.96
N GLY A 758 -33.93 1.65 -27.18
CA GLY A 758 -32.75 1.08 -27.83
C GLY A 758 -31.42 1.48 -27.19
N TYR A 759 -31.29 2.74 -26.74
CA TYR A 759 -30.13 3.21 -25.98
C TYR A 759 -30.01 2.52 -24.62
N GLU A 760 -31.12 2.39 -23.90
CA GLU A 760 -31.16 1.72 -22.59
C GLU A 760 -30.81 0.23 -22.71
N THR A 761 -31.34 -0.47 -23.71
CA THR A 761 -30.95 -1.87 -23.99
C THR A 761 -29.45 -2.01 -24.23
N ARG A 762 -28.83 -1.06 -24.95
CA ARG A 762 -27.37 -1.06 -25.18
C ARG A 762 -26.58 -0.82 -23.90
N GLN A 763 -27.00 0.14 -23.09
CA GLN A 763 -26.33 0.45 -21.84
C GLN A 763 -26.43 -0.72 -20.85
N LEU A 764 -27.62 -1.30 -20.66
CA LEU A 764 -27.83 -2.45 -19.78
C LEU A 764 -27.06 -3.69 -20.24
N MET A 765 -26.91 -3.92 -21.55
CA MET A 765 -26.06 -5.01 -22.05
C MET A 765 -24.58 -4.77 -21.74
N ASN A 766 -24.07 -3.56 -22.03
CA ASN A 766 -22.66 -3.21 -21.83
C ASN A 766 -22.24 -3.22 -20.35
N ASP A 767 -23.07 -2.67 -19.46
CA ASP A 767 -22.77 -2.53 -18.02
C ASP A 767 -22.57 -3.90 -17.34
N PHE A 768 -23.14 -4.96 -17.91
CA PHE A 768 -23.02 -6.34 -17.42
C PHE A 768 -22.25 -7.26 -18.39
N GLY A 769 -21.45 -6.68 -19.30
CA GLY A 769 -20.48 -7.40 -20.13
C GLY A 769 -21.03 -8.15 -21.35
N GLY A 770 -22.26 -7.84 -21.77
CA GLY A 770 -22.87 -8.30 -23.02
C GLY A 770 -22.86 -7.23 -24.12
N GLU A 771 -23.19 -7.62 -25.35
CA GLU A 771 -23.26 -6.74 -26.52
C GLU A 771 -24.63 -6.83 -27.20
N VAL A 772 -25.09 -5.75 -27.86
CA VAL A 772 -26.33 -5.75 -28.63
C VAL A 772 -26.17 -5.10 -29.99
N ASP A 773 -26.74 -5.75 -31.01
CA ASP A 773 -26.86 -5.25 -32.37
C ASP A 773 -28.32 -5.29 -32.86
N ILE A 774 -28.67 -4.39 -33.78
CA ILE A 774 -29.97 -4.37 -34.46
C ILE A 774 -29.77 -4.53 -35.96
N ILE A 775 -30.38 -5.57 -36.52
CA ILE A 775 -30.41 -5.86 -37.95
C ILE A 775 -31.77 -5.43 -38.51
N LEU A 776 -31.73 -4.61 -39.55
CA LEU A 776 -32.90 -4.10 -40.26
C LEU A 776 -32.87 -4.61 -41.71
N ASP A 777 -33.86 -5.42 -42.10
CA ASP A 777 -33.97 -5.95 -43.45
C ASP A 777 -35.41 -5.80 -43.95
N LYS A 778 -35.64 -4.84 -44.85
CA LYS A 778 -36.99 -4.47 -45.27
C LYS A 778 -37.68 -5.54 -46.12
N ASP A 779 -36.91 -6.42 -46.74
CA ASP A 779 -37.41 -7.42 -47.67
C ASP A 779 -37.53 -8.81 -47.00
N ALA A 780 -37.09 -8.94 -45.74
CA ALA A 780 -37.21 -10.15 -44.95
C ALA A 780 -38.61 -10.31 -44.32
N GLU A 781 -39.00 -11.56 -44.06
CA GLU A 781 -40.23 -11.91 -43.35
C GLU A 781 -40.27 -11.32 -41.92
N PHE A 782 -39.10 -11.13 -41.30
CA PHE A 782 -38.93 -10.53 -39.97
C PHE A 782 -38.01 -9.29 -40.08
N PRO A 783 -38.56 -8.10 -40.38
CA PRO A 783 -37.75 -6.99 -40.85
C PRO A 783 -36.93 -6.26 -39.79
N VAL A 784 -37.16 -6.52 -38.50
CA VAL A 784 -36.38 -5.94 -37.39
C VAL A 784 -35.96 -7.04 -36.43
N LYS A 785 -34.65 -7.24 -36.26
CA LYS A 785 -34.04 -8.27 -35.40
C LYS A 785 -33.05 -7.64 -34.42
N TYR A 786 -33.24 -7.86 -33.13
CA TYR A 786 -32.28 -7.55 -32.07
C TYR A 786 -31.45 -8.80 -31.79
N GLN A 787 -30.13 -8.65 -31.75
CA GLN A 787 -29.19 -9.71 -31.38
C GLN A 787 -28.49 -9.33 -30.08
N LEU A 788 -28.69 -10.14 -29.04
CA LEU A 788 -28.07 -9.99 -27.73
C LEU A 788 -26.99 -11.05 -27.59
N THR A 789 -25.74 -10.62 -27.48
CA THR A 789 -24.56 -11.51 -27.41
C THR A 789 -24.04 -11.58 -25.97
N PHE A 790 -23.91 -12.80 -25.47
CA PHE A 790 -23.39 -13.12 -24.14
C PHE A 790 -22.13 -13.99 -24.26
N LYS A 791 -21.15 -13.77 -23.37
CA LYS A 791 -19.98 -14.65 -23.25
C LYS A 791 -20.37 -15.95 -22.53
N SER A 792 -20.03 -17.11 -23.09
CA SER A 792 -20.27 -18.40 -22.43
C SER A 792 -19.40 -18.56 -21.18
N VAL A 793 -19.90 -19.27 -20.17
CA VAL A 793 -19.21 -19.49 -18.88
C VAL A 793 -18.19 -20.65 -18.94
N ASP A 794 -18.04 -21.33 -20.08
CA ASP A 794 -17.06 -22.41 -20.24
C ASP A 794 -15.68 -21.88 -20.69
N ASN A 795 -14.94 -21.28 -19.75
CA ASN A 795 -13.46 -21.28 -19.62
C ASN A 795 -13.01 -20.31 -18.52
N GLU A 796 -13.07 -20.74 -17.25
CA GLU A 796 -12.10 -20.37 -16.20
C GLU A 796 -11.57 -21.64 -15.53
#